data_AF-A0A401LNW7-F1
#
_entry.id   AF-A0A401LNW7-F1
#
_cell.length_a   1.000
_cell.length_b   1.000
_cell.length_c   1.000
_cell.angle_alpha   90.00
_cell.angle_beta   90.00
_cell.angle_gamma   90.00
#
_symmetry.space_group_name_H-M   'P 1'
#
loop_
_entity.id
_entity.type
_entity.pdbx_description
1 polymer ?
#
loop_
_entity_poly.entity_id
_entity_poly.type
_entity_poly.pdbx_seq_one_letter_code
_entity_poly.pdbx_strand_id
1 'polypeptide(L)'
;MSLGACSDDDDGKKEAEPEVNGASVRIGNTSRNMPASGTVYAQYGDSPTGSDIAKLVDNNVNTCYQTDHANFYVMYKADKDLLLNCYTVCASSGPSTNDPKAWTLKGSNDNAKWTTLDEQTGQTFGDRKEVKEILFENEAKYRYYKLEVAGNNGGSATQIAEWTLKYKNVSLHPDEPHSVEIDKFFTNMPTVGTLTAQYSDYPEGQWVRNIADGDNRTHYTTSHTHFYLLWEGDRSTVVKYYSLTSSEDDPKNTPSAWKLYASNDKTTWSMIDQRMDQNFGDRLKDKIYVFNNKEAYQYYKLDIEANNGGDCTQIAEWTLKDVPDIDDLMGLADGYSGSDLTPMGGHYANRHVATAEDRKWLLNPENESDELYAWDGHWKEFPVTLYPYGKPLPADANQHGIGNCSLVAALASMAYIYPDFIKSLIQDNGDKTYTVSMFDPQGKPIKVCVSSKFLAGQSEEMFCCTGKDNKATWATVLEKAIMKWNYIFNVNKNTGGIGSEHVPPLFTGDGYSFGFAPGRLTAWQLQRAVMTSLMEGKLVIGGFNKGDLVAPDGSGKTVTAHAWTLMFSADPSALFGMRNPWGLCYDANGKRDGVLNVFEGQMPSTIDLRIINPGIAANSKEGGVFEPYYPPNYAPQEVRITPVSRTK
;
A
#
# COMPACT_ATOMS: atom_id res chain seq x y z
N MET A 1 6.93 34.46 -78.87
CA MET A 1 6.79 35.84 -78.39
C MET A 1 6.08 35.80 -77.04
N SER A 2 6.76 36.29 -76.00
CA SER A 2 6.24 37.10 -74.87
C SER A 2 4.90 37.83 -75.19
N LEU A 3 3.94 38.10 -74.30
CA LEU A 3 3.76 38.15 -72.84
C LEU A 3 2.24 38.26 -72.59
N GLY A 4 1.76 37.97 -71.37
CA GLY A 4 0.44 38.42 -70.92
C GLY A 4 -0.13 37.62 -69.75
N ALA A 5 0.21 38.02 -68.53
CA ALA A 5 -0.42 37.54 -67.31
C ALA A 5 -1.81 38.20 -67.13
N CYS A 6 -2.81 37.44 -66.71
CA CYS A 6 -4.07 37.95 -66.16
C CYS A 6 -4.20 37.45 -64.72
N SER A 7 -4.27 38.42 -63.82
CA SER A 7 -4.69 38.34 -62.43
C SER A 7 -6.21 38.19 -62.37
N ASP A 8 -6.71 37.16 -61.71
CA ASP A 8 -8.09 37.11 -61.22
C ASP A 8 -8.07 37.45 -59.73
N ASP A 9 -8.27 38.74 -59.43
CA ASP A 9 -8.73 39.19 -58.12
C ASP A 9 -10.24 38.89 -58.05
N ASP A 10 -10.60 37.75 -57.44
CA ASP A 10 -11.96 37.52 -56.95
C ASP A 10 -12.05 38.11 -55.54
N ASP A 11 -12.45 39.38 -55.49
CA ASP A 11 -12.86 40.07 -54.27
C ASP A 11 -14.02 39.31 -53.63
N GLY A 12 -13.68 38.37 -52.76
CA GLY A 12 -14.59 37.70 -51.85
C GLY A 12 -15.28 38.75 -50.97
N LYS A 13 -16.46 39.20 -51.40
CA LYS A 13 -17.39 39.97 -50.59
C LYS A 13 -17.62 39.21 -49.29
N LYS A 14 -17.01 39.69 -48.20
CA LYS A 14 -17.47 39.37 -46.84
C LYS A 14 -18.95 39.71 -46.80
N GLU A 15 -19.80 38.71 -46.59
CA GLU A 15 -21.19 38.94 -46.21
C GLU A 15 -21.20 39.93 -45.04
N ALA A 16 -21.95 41.03 -45.20
CA ALA A 16 -22.09 42.02 -44.16
C ALA A 16 -22.68 41.35 -42.91
N GLU A 17 -22.05 41.56 -41.75
CA GLU A 17 -22.62 41.10 -40.48
C GLU A 17 -24.03 41.70 -40.33
N PRO A 18 -25.06 40.90 -39.95
CA PRO A 18 -26.40 41.42 -39.77
C PRO A 18 -26.38 42.55 -38.74
N GLU A 19 -26.97 43.70 -39.10
CA GLU A 19 -27.09 44.86 -38.21
C GLU A 19 -27.81 44.44 -36.92
N VAL A 20 -27.08 44.45 -35.80
CA VAL A 20 -27.70 44.30 -34.48
C VAL A 20 -28.31 45.66 -34.14
N ASN A 21 -29.60 45.83 -34.43
CA ASN A 21 -30.37 47.00 -34.01
C ASN A 21 -30.57 46.98 -32.49
N GLY A 22 -29.60 47.47 -31.72
CA GLY A 22 -29.66 47.53 -30.25
C GLY A 22 -28.44 48.18 -29.61
N ALA A 23 -28.48 48.39 -28.29
CA ALA A 23 -27.35 48.94 -27.53
C ALA A 23 -26.21 47.91 -27.43
N SER A 24 -24.96 48.35 -27.39
CA SER A 24 -23.80 47.46 -27.22
C SER A 24 -22.72 48.05 -26.34
N VAL A 25 -21.90 47.17 -25.76
CA VAL A 25 -20.71 47.52 -24.97
C VAL A 25 -19.54 46.62 -25.38
N ARG A 26 -18.38 47.24 -25.60
CA ARG A 26 -17.14 46.52 -25.88
C ARG A 26 -16.47 46.13 -24.57
N ILE A 27 -16.08 44.86 -24.45
CA ILE A 27 -15.45 44.29 -23.28
C ILE A 27 -13.98 44.01 -23.56
N GLY A 28 -13.11 44.54 -22.70
CA GLY A 28 -11.66 44.32 -22.73
C GLY A 28 -11.25 42.98 -22.14
N ASN A 29 -9.95 42.68 -22.16
CA ASN A 29 -9.37 41.44 -21.63
C ASN A 29 -9.29 41.38 -20.09
N THR A 30 -9.71 42.43 -19.39
CA THR A 30 -9.71 42.54 -17.92
C THR A 30 -11.08 42.31 -17.29
N SER A 31 -12.12 41.98 -18.08
CA SER A 31 -13.44 41.69 -17.55
C SER A 31 -13.43 40.43 -16.68
N ARG A 32 -14.15 40.48 -15.55
CA ARG A 32 -14.38 39.31 -14.69
C ARG A 32 -15.63 38.52 -15.10
N ASN A 33 -16.55 39.14 -15.84
CA ASN A 33 -17.80 38.53 -16.27
C ASN A 33 -17.66 37.78 -17.59
N MET A 34 -16.87 38.30 -18.53
CA MET A 34 -16.67 37.68 -19.84
C MET A 34 -15.28 37.05 -19.94
N PRO A 35 -15.17 35.83 -20.50
CA PRO A 35 -13.93 35.04 -20.48
C PRO A 35 -12.86 35.53 -21.48
N ALA A 36 -13.22 36.46 -22.37
CA ALA A 36 -12.29 37.07 -23.32
C ALA A 36 -12.79 38.46 -23.75
N SER A 37 -11.95 39.19 -24.49
CA SER A 37 -12.39 40.39 -25.20
C SER A 37 -13.48 40.06 -26.22
N GLY A 38 -14.41 41.00 -26.38
CA GLY A 38 -15.58 40.80 -27.24
C GLY A 38 -16.58 41.95 -27.08
N THR A 39 -17.76 41.81 -27.65
CA THR A 39 -18.82 42.82 -27.58
C THR A 39 -20.10 42.18 -27.07
N VAL A 40 -20.75 42.81 -26.09
CA VAL A 40 -22.08 42.42 -25.61
C VAL A 40 -23.13 43.33 -26.25
N TYR A 41 -24.20 42.72 -26.76
CA TYR A 41 -25.31 43.38 -27.44
C TYR A 41 -26.61 43.12 -26.68
N ALA A 42 -27.43 44.15 -26.57
CA ALA A 42 -28.83 44.04 -26.20
C ALA A 42 -29.69 43.97 -27.46
N GLN A 43 -30.77 43.20 -27.43
CA GLN A 43 -31.76 43.19 -28.51
C GLN A 43 -32.44 44.56 -28.69
N TYR A 44 -32.69 45.26 -27.59
CA TYR A 44 -33.39 46.55 -27.58
C TYR A 44 -32.47 47.66 -27.06
N GLY A 45 -32.63 48.86 -27.60
CA GLY A 45 -31.94 50.08 -27.15
C GLY A 45 -32.80 50.95 -26.24
N ASP A 46 -33.74 50.35 -25.51
CA ASP A 46 -34.77 51.02 -24.70
C ASP A 46 -34.36 51.21 -23.23
N SER A 47 -33.16 50.76 -22.84
CA SER A 47 -32.70 50.82 -21.46
C SER A 47 -32.72 52.25 -20.88
N PRO A 48 -33.28 52.43 -19.67
CA PRO A 48 -33.21 53.72 -18.97
C PRO A 48 -31.77 54.18 -18.70
N THR A 49 -31.57 55.49 -18.61
CA THR A 49 -30.28 56.08 -18.24
C THR A 49 -29.77 55.50 -16.92
N GLY A 50 -28.56 54.92 -16.94
CA GLY A 50 -27.93 54.30 -15.77
C GLY A 50 -28.17 52.79 -15.63
N SER A 51 -28.98 52.20 -16.51
CA SER A 51 -29.27 50.75 -16.58
C SER A 51 -29.01 50.15 -17.96
N ASP A 52 -28.04 50.72 -18.68
CA ASP A 52 -27.63 50.29 -20.02
C ASP A 52 -26.90 48.94 -20.01
N ILE A 53 -26.66 48.37 -21.20
CA ILE A 53 -26.10 47.03 -21.36
C ILE A 53 -24.71 46.85 -20.74
N ALA A 54 -23.94 47.93 -20.51
CA ALA A 54 -22.67 47.83 -19.79
C ALA A 54 -22.86 47.34 -18.35
N LYS A 55 -24.01 47.63 -17.74
CA LYS A 55 -24.35 47.22 -16.37
C LYS A 55 -24.57 45.74 -16.20
N LEU A 56 -24.75 45.00 -17.29
CA LEU A 56 -24.88 43.54 -17.24
C LEU A 56 -23.54 42.83 -16.94
N VAL A 57 -22.42 43.53 -17.13
CA VAL A 57 -21.07 42.94 -17.15
C VAL A 57 -20.02 43.87 -16.53
N ASP A 58 -20.44 44.76 -15.63
CA ASP A 58 -19.55 45.71 -14.96
C ASP A 58 -19.00 45.22 -13.61
N ASN A 59 -19.32 43.98 -13.23
CA ASN A 59 -18.88 43.34 -11.99
C ASN A 59 -19.31 44.15 -10.75
N ASN A 60 -20.48 44.80 -10.81
CA ASN A 60 -21.11 45.53 -9.74
C ASN A 60 -22.59 45.14 -9.59
N VAL A 61 -22.84 44.18 -8.71
CA VAL A 61 -24.18 43.69 -8.32
C VAL A 61 -25.14 44.76 -7.76
N ASN A 62 -24.69 46.01 -7.56
CA ASN A 62 -25.56 47.13 -7.19
C ASN A 62 -26.14 47.88 -8.39
N THR A 63 -25.67 47.60 -9.60
CA THR A 63 -26.24 48.11 -10.85
C THR A 63 -26.93 46.97 -11.60
N CYS A 64 -27.70 47.30 -12.63
CA CYS A 64 -28.34 46.28 -13.46
C CYS A 64 -28.65 46.82 -14.85
N TYR A 65 -28.66 45.90 -15.81
CA TYR A 65 -29.28 46.13 -17.11
C TYR A 65 -30.81 46.02 -16.97
N GLN A 66 -31.54 46.96 -17.57
CA GLN A 66 -33.01 46.94 -17.62
C GLN A 66 -33.51 47.11 -19.06
N THR A 67 -34.61 46.41 -19.37
CA THR A 67 -35.42 46.62 -20.57
C THR A 67 -36.91 46.50 -20.21
N ASP A 68 -37.79 47.24 -20.89
CA ASP A 68 -39.25 47.23 -20.61
C ASP A 68 -39.97 46.06 -21.32
N HIS A 69 -39.22 44.98 -21.52
CA HIS A 69 -39.66 43.76 -22.18
C HIS A 69 -39.52 42.55 -21.25
N ALA A 70 -40.55 41.71 -21.21
CA ALA A 70 -40.51 40.44 -20.49
C ALA A 70 -39.73 39.36 -21.26
N ASN A 71 -39.60 39.50 -22.59
CA ASN A 71 -38.81 38.62 -23.45
C ASN A 71 -37.83 39.44 -24.29
N PHE A 72 -36.58 38.97 -24.35
CA PHE A 72 -35.51 39.61 -25.11
C PHE A 72 -34.32 38.67 -25.18
N TYR A 73 -33.31 39.02 -25.98
CA TYR A 73 -31.99 38.40 -25.86
C TYR A 73 -30.90 39.42 -25.56
N VAL A 74 -29.84 38.93 -24.91
CA VAL A 74 -28.52 39.56 -24.87
C VAL A 74 -27.52 38.60 -25.48
N MET A 75 -26.52 39.14 -26.17
CA MET A 75 -25.59 38.34 -26.95
C MET A 75 -24.16 38.81 -26.75
N TYR A 76 -23.26 37.89 -26.45
CA TYR A 76 -21.83 38.12 -26.40
C TYR A 76 -21.18 37.56 -27.67
N LYS A 77 -20.47 38.42 -28.42
CA LYS A 77 -19.58 38.05 -29.53
C LYS A 77 -18.14 38.12 -29.04
N ALA A 78 -17.49 36.97 -28.88
CA ALA A 78 -16.09 36.91 -28.49
C ALA A 78 -15.16 37.26 -29.66
N ASP A 79 -13.95 37.72 -29.38
CA ASP A 79 -12.93 37.95 -30.42
C ASP A 79 -12.27 36.65 -30.90
N LYS A 80 -12.52 35.53 -30.21
CA LYS A 80 -12.05 34.18 -30.56
C LYS A 80 -13.13 33.17 -30.19
N ASP A 81 -13.05 31.97 -30.75
CA ASP A 81 -13.98 30.90 -30.43
C ASP A 81 -13.63 30.32 -29.06
N LEU A 82 -14.62 30.13 -28.20
CA LEU A 82 -14.44 29.72 -26.81
C LEU A 82 -15.17 28.42 -26.54
N LEU A 83 -14.58 27.56 -25.72
CA LEU A 83 -15.28 26.44 -25.10
C LEU A 83 -15.73 26.92 -23.72
N LEU A 84 -17.04 26.94 -23.46
CA LEU A 84 -17.63 27.36 -22.19
C LEU A 84 -18.67 26.32 -21.79
N ASN A 85 -18.79 26.08 -20.49
CA ASN A 85 -19.69 25.09 -19.89
C ASN A 85 -20.33 25.61 -18.59
N CYS A 86 -20.25 26.93 -18.35
CA CYS A 86 -20.81 27.55 -17.17
C CYS A 86 -21.23 29.00 -17.45
N TYR A 87 -22.37 29.40 -16.89
CA TYR A 87 -22.80 30.79 -16.85
C TYR A 87 -23.47 31.14 -15.52
N THR A 88 -23.59 32.43 -15.23
CA THR A 88 -24.33 32.90 -14.04
C THR A 88 -25.33 33.97 -14.40
N VAL A 89 -26.48 34.01 -13.71
CA VAL A 89 -27.45 35.11 -13.75
C VAL A 89 -27.59 35.66 -12.33
N CYS A 90 -27.34 36.96 -12.17
CA CYS A 90 -27.48 37.65 -10.88
C CYS A 90 -28.74 38.51 -10.85
N ALA A 91 -29.52 38.36 -9.79
CA ALA A 91 -30.72 39.15 -9.61
C ALA A 91 -30.42 40.60 -9.24
N SER A 92 -31.27 41.53 -9.68
CA SER A 92 -31.05 42.95 -9.39
C SER A 92 -31.40 43.34 -7.95
N SER A 93 -31.11 44.59 -7.58
CA SER A 93 -31.63 45.22 -6.35
C SER A 93 -33.09 45.65 -6.46
N GLY A 94 -33.68 45.57 -7.66
CA GLY A 94 -35.06 45.93 -7.94
C GLY A 94 -36.08 44.84 -7.56
N PRO A 95 -37.37 45.07 -7.83
CA PRO A 95 -38.46 44.16 -7.48
C PRO A 95 -38.26 42.76 -8.08
N SER A 96 -38.52 41.71 -7.30
CA SER A 96 -38.39 40.31 -7.76
C SER A 96 -39.31 39.96 -8.93
N THR A 97 -40.39 40.70 -9.14
CA THR A 97 -41.26 40.57 -10.32
C THR A 97 -40.52 40.84 -11.63
N ASN A 98 -39.42 41.59 -11.60
CA ASN A 98 -38.60 41.93 -12.75
C ASN A 98 -37.47 40.91 -13.00
N ASP A 99 -37.30 39.91 -12.14
CA ASP A 99 -36.27 38.89 -12.38
C ASP A 99 -36.67 37.99 -13.55
N PRO A 100 -35.70 37.54 -14.37
CA PRO A 100 -35.97 36.54 -15.39
C PRO A 100 -36.42 35.24 -14.71
N LYS A 101 -37.45 34.59 -15.26
CA LYS A 101 -37.97 33.30 -14.77
C LYS A 101 -37.71 32.13 -15.72
N ALA A 102 -37.43 32.43 -16.98
CA ALA A 102 -37.16 31.43 -18.00
C ALA A 102 -36.23 32.01 -19.05
N TRP A 103 -35.21 31.24 -19.44
CA TRP A 103 -34.26 31.64 -20.46
C TRP A 103 -33.58 30.43 -21.10
N THR A 104 -33.01 30.64 -22.28
CA THR A 104 -32.23 29.65 -23.02
C THR A 104 -30.86 30.23 -23.33
N LEU A 105 -29.78 29.52 -22.99
CA LEU A 105 -28.43 29.85 -23.45
C LEU A 105 -28.16 29.13 -24.78
N LYS A 106 -27.67 29.85 -25.78
CA LYS A 106 -27.36 29.32 -27.11
C LYS A 106 -25.96 29.69 -27.57
N GLY A 107 -25.33 28.81 -28.34
CA GLY A 107 -24.03 29.00 -28.99
C GLY A 107 -24.14 29.07 -30.51
N SER A 108 -23.32 29.88 -31.17
CA SER A 108 -23.22 29.96 -32.63
C SER A 108 -21.82 30.35 -33.10
N ASN A 109 -21.46 29.96 -34.33
CA ASN A 109 -20.23 30.41 -35.01
C ASN A 109 -20.50 31.39 -36.15
N ASP A 110 -21.75 31.52 -36.59
CA ASP A 110 -22.15 32.32 -37.76
C ASP A 110 -23.23 33.37 -37.43
N ASN A 111 -23.68 33.45 -36.16
CA ASN A 111 -24.77 34.32 -35.68
C ASN A 111 -26.15 34.02 -36.34
N ALA A 112 -26.26 32.99 -37.17
CA ALA A 112 -27.47 32.63 -37.90
C ALA A 112 -28.04 31.29 -37.40
N LYS A 113 -27.19 30.27 -37.28
CA LYS A 113 -27.53 28.95 -36.76
C LYS A 113 -27.12 28.87 -35.30
N TRP A 114 -28.09 28.54 -34.45
CA TRP A 114 -27.91 28.54 -33.01
C TRP A 114 -28.14 27.14 -32.45
N THR A 115 -27.17 26.65 -31.66
CA THR A 115 -27.27 25.43 -30.87
C THR A 115 -27.74 25.81 -29.48
N THR A 116 -28.79 25.17 -28.95
CA THR A 116 -29.17 25.31 -27.54
C THR A 116 -28.13 24.62 -26.67
N LEU A 117 -27.56 25.35 -25.70
CA LEU A 117 -26.57 24.86 -24.74
C LEU A 117 -27.19 24.57 -23.38
N ASP A 118 -28.20 25.36 -22.98
CA ASP A 118 -28.93 25.18 -21.73
C ASP A 118 -30.32 25.83 -21.81
N GLU A 119 -31.28 25.31 -21.05
CA GLU A 119 -32.65 25.84 -20.94
C GLU A 119 -33.14 25.82 -19.49
N GLN A 120 -33.59 26.97 -19.00
CA GLN A 120 -34.07 27.17 -17.64
C GLN A 120 -35.52 27.64 -17.65
N THR A 121 -36.35 27.06 -16.79
CA THR A 121 -37.77 27.46 -16.64
C THR A 121 -38.16 27.53 -15.16
N GLY A 122 -39.13 28.39 -14.83
CA GLY A 122 -39.68 28.51 -13.47
C GLY A 122 -38.70 29.02 -12.40
N GLN A 123 -37.63 29.71 -12.79
CA GLN A 123 -36.59 30.18 -11.88
C GLN A 123 -37.09 31.32 -10.98
N THR A 124 -36.72 31.26 -9.70
CA THR A 124 -36.95 32.31 -8.69
C THR A 124 -35.67 32.61 -7.92
N PHE A 125 -35.49 33.84 -7.48
CA PHE A 125 -34.38 34.27 -6.63
C PHE A 125 -34.94 34.59 -5.25
N GLY A 126 -34.46 33.86 -4.23
CA GLY A 126 -34.86 34.00 -2.83
C GLY A 126 -34.41 35.31 -2.21
N ASP A 127 -33.25 35.83 -2.65
CA ASP A 127 -32.69 37.09 -2.17
C ASP A 127 -32.39 38.07 -3.33
N ARG A 128 -32.16 39.35 -2.99
CA ARG A 128 -31.63 40.34 -3.95
C ARG A 128 -30.13 40.17 -4.08
N LYS A 129 -29.63 40.29 -5.31
CA LYS A 129 -28.22 40.05 -5.66
C LYS A 129 -27.79 38.59 -5.50
N GLU A 130 -28.75 37.67 -5.39
CA GLU A 130 -28.47 36.25 -5.47
C GLU A 130 -27.94 35.91 -6.88
N VAL A 131 -26.88 35.11 -6.91
CA VAL A 131 -26.27 34.61 -8.14
C VAL A 131 -26.66 33.16 -8.33
N LYS A 132 -27.39 32.86 -9.41
CA LYS A 132 -27.56 31.48 -9.87
C LYS A 132 -26.42 31.13 -10.80
N GLU A 133 -25.65 30.11 -10.44
CA GLU A 133 -24.64 29.51 -11.30
C GLU A 133 -25.21 28.24 -11.94
N ILE A 134 -25.06 28.13 -13.26
CA ILE A 134 -25.55 26.99 -14.04
C ILE A 134 -24.37 26.40 -14.80
N LEU A 135 -24.17 25.09 -14.63
CA LEU A 135 -23.26 24.25 -15.39
C LEU A 135 -24.04 23.60 -16.55
N PHE A 136 -23.40 23.43 -17.70
CA PHE A 136 -24.02 22.81 -18.88
C PHE A 136 -23.00 22.03 -19.71
N GLU A 137 -23.44 20.98 -20.39
CA GLU A 137 -22.59 20.20 -21.30
C GLU A 137 -22.30 20.98 -22.58
N ASN A 138 -21.02 21.03 -22.93
CA ASN A 138 -20.61 21.57 -24.22
C ASN A 138 -19.19 21.11 -24.56
N GLU A 139 -19.04 20.49 -25.72
CA GLU A 139 -17.76 20.08 -26.29
C GLU A 139 -17.31 20.97 -27.46
N ALA A 140 -18.20 21.86 -27.94
CA ALA A 140 -17.97 22.70 -29.10
C ALA A 140 -17.53 24.12 -28.71
N LYS A 141 -16.63 24.69 -29.53
CA LYS A 141 -16.24 26.09 -29.41
C LYS A 141 -17.21 26.99 -30.19
N TYR A 142 -17.65 28.07 -29.56
CA TYR A 142 -18.54 29.06 -30.17
C TYR A 142 -17.95 30.48 -30.14
N ARG A 143 -18.20 31.22 -31.22
CA ARG A 143 -17.91 32.65 -31.36
C ARG A 143 -18.95 33.54 -30.66
N TYR A 144 -20.21 33.10 -30.68
CA TYR A 144 -21.35 33.84 -30.16
C TYR A 144 -22.05 33.03 -29.07
N TYR A 145 -22.38 33.70 -27.97
CA TYR A 145 -23.21 33.18 -26.89
C TYR A 145 -24.42 34.10 -26.71
N LYS A 146 -25.64 33.55 -26.69
CA LYS A 146 -26.89 34.30 -26.57
C LYS A 146 -27.70 33.80 -25.40
N LEU A 147 -28.02 34.67 -24.46
CA LEU A 147 -28.99 34.43 -23.39
C LEU A 147 -30.34 34.98 -23.85
N GLU A 148 -31.25 34.09 -24.19
CA GLU A 148 -32.60 34.41 -24.66
C GLU A 148 -33.58 34.28 -23.50
N VAL A 149 -33.99 35.40 -22.92
CA VAL A 149 -34.97 35.47 -21.83
C VAL A 149 -36.38 35.34 -22.42
N ALA A 150 -37.12 34.32 -21.99
CA ALA A 150 -38.46 34.02 -22.47
C ALA A 150 -39.57 34.64 -21.60
N GLY A 151 -39.24 35.07 -20.38
CA GLY A 151 -40.20 35.69 -19.47
C GLY A 151 -39.57 36.16 -18.15
N ASN A 152 -40.26 37.08 -17.48
CA ASN A 152 -39.96 37.50 -16.10
C ASN A 152 -41.07 37.07 -15.12
N ASN A 153 -40.88 37.37 -13.84
CA ASN A 153 -41.81 37.05 -12.74
C ASN A 153 -43.04 37.99 -12.64
N GLY A 154 -43.52 38.52 -13.77
CA GLY A 154 -44.78 39.27 -13.87
C GLY A 154 -44.66 40.80 -13.80
N GLY A 155 -43.43 41.32 -13.77
CA GLY A 155 -43.14 42.75 -13.87
C GLY A 155 -43.30 43.30 -15.29
N SER A 156 -43.47 44.61 -15.41
CA SER A 156 -43.52 45.30 -16.70
C SER A 156 -42.14 45.49 -17.34
N ALA A 157 -41.06 45.22 -16.61
CA ALA A 157 -39.68 45.29 -17.07
C ALA A 157 -38.90 44.06 -16.61
N THR A 158 -37.75 43.78 -17.23
CA THR A 158 -36.81 42.76 -16.77
C THR A 158 -35.49 43.39 -16.35
N GLN A 159 -34.93 42.94 -15.22
CA GLN A 159 -33.68 43.46 -14.68
C GLN A 159 -32.71 42.31 -14.37
N ILE A 160 -31.46 42.45 -14.81
CA ILE A 160 -30.38 41.50 -14.52
C ILE A 160 -29.17 42.30 -14.04
N ALA A 161 -28.66 41.98 -12.84
CA ALA A 161 -27.51 42.66 -12.29
C ALA A 161 -26.22 42.26 -13.01
N GLU A 162 -26.01 40.96 -13.20
CA GLU A 162 -24.79 40.45 -13.84
C GLU A 162 -25.10 39.20 -14.66
N TRP A 163 -24.43 39.08 -15.80
CA TRP A 163 -24.33 37.84 -16.56
C TRP A 163 -22.86 37.48 -16.77
N THR A 164 -22.46 36.30 -16.30
CA THR A 164 -21.07 35.80 -16.43
C THR A 164 -21.05 34.58 -17.31
N LEU A 165 -19.99 34.43 -18.10
CA LEU A 165 -19.70 33.27 -18.94
C LEU A 165 -18.30 32.75 -18.58
N LYS A 166 -18.14 31.43 -18.40
CA LYS A 166 -16.84 30.83 -18.03
C LYS A 166 -16.73 29.37 -18.49
N TYR A 167 -15.50 28.87 -18.48
CA TYR A 167 -15.20 27.44 -18.54
C TYR A 167 -14.78 27.00 -17.13
N LYS A 168 -15.34 25.90 -16.65
CA LYS A 168 -14.93 25.22 -15.41
C LYS A 168 -14.48 23.82 -15.75
N ASN A 169 -13.29 23.46 -15.30
CA ASN A 169 -12.74 22.12 -15.45
C ASN A 169 -13.19 21.24 -14.26
N VAL A 170 -14.51 21.05 -14.14
CA VAL A 170 -15.18 20.27 -13.09
C VAL A 170 -16.12 19.28 -13.75
N SER A 171 -16.42 18.16 -13.09
CA SER A 171 -17.44 17.23 -13.62
C SER A 171 -18.82 17.88 -13.60
N LEU A 172 -19.56 17.67 -14.69
CA LEU A 172 -20.95 18.10 -14.81
C LEU A 172 -21.92 17.11 -14.15
N HIS A 173 -21.45 15.88 -13.90
CA HIS A 173 -22.20 14.78 -13.29
C HIS A 173 -21.44 14.25 -12.07
N PRO A 174 -21.31 15.05 -10.99
CA PRO A 174 -20.46 14.72 -9.85
C PRO A 174 -20.83 13.38 -9.19
N ASP A 175 -22.12 13.00 -9.26
CA ASP A 175 -22.66 11.77 -8.71
C ASP A 175 -22.46 10.53 -9.60
N GLU A 176 -21.96 10.70 -10.82
CA GLU A 176 -21.72 9.61 -11.77
C GLU A 176 -20.26 9.12 -11.74
N PRO A 177 -20.03 7.81 -11.99
CA PRO A 177 -18.68 7.27 -12.08
C PRO A 177 -17.87 7.88 -13.21
N HIS A 178 -16.58 8.09 -12.96
CA HIS A 178 -15.64 8.55 -13.98
C HIS A 178 -14.43 7.63 -14.09
N SER A 179 -14.09 7.30 -15.33
CA SER A 179 -13.04 6.35 -15.68
C SER A 179 -11.90 7.03 -16.42
N VAL A 180 -10.68 6.64 -16.08
CA VAL A 180 -9.44 7.08 -16.74
C VAL A 180 -8.62 5.86 -17.16
N GLU A 181 -7.96 5.97 -18.31
CA GLU A 181 -7.00 4.95 -18.76
C GLU A 181 -5.67 5.12 -18.01
N ILE A 182 -5.15 4.02 -17.50
CA ILE A 182 -3.85 3.89 -16.87
C ILE A 182 -2.97 3.08 -17.81
N ASP A 183 -2.01 3.76 -18.43
CA ASP A 183 -1.08 3.16 -19.37
C ASP A 183 0.15 2.55 -18.67
N LYS A 184 1.07 2.02 -19.49
CA LYS A 184 2.26 1.29 -19.02
C LYS A 184 3.28 2.14 -18.23
N PHE A 185 3.18 3.47 -18.25
CA PHE A 185 4.09 4.33 -17.52
C PHE A 185 3.71 4.48 -16.04
N PHE A 186 2.46 4.14 -15.71
CA PHE A 186 1.93 4.13 -14.36
C PHE A 186 2.15 2.76 -13.72
N THR A 187 3.18 2.65 -12.88
CA THR A 187 3.59 1.35 -12.34
C THR A 187 2.80 0.92 -11.10
N ASN A 188 1.84 1.71 -10.64
CA ASN A 188 1.14 1.46 -9.37
C ASN A 188 0.09 0.36 -9.52
N MET A 189 -0.45 0.16 -10.72
CA MET A 189 -1.44 -0.88 -11.01
C MET A 189 -0.77 -2.15 -11.56
N PRO A 190 -1.42 -3.32 -11.46
CA PRO A 190 -0.81 -4.61 -11.82
C PRO A 190 -0.51 -4.73 -13.31
N THR A 191 -1.28 -4.03 -14.14
CA THR A 191 -1.23 -4.05 -15.60
C THR A 191 -1.67 -2.69 -16.15
N VAL A 192 -1.69 -2.54 -17.49
CA VAL A 192 -2.46 -1.45 -18.10
C VAL A 192 -3.95 -1.73 -17.96
N GLY A 193 -4.78 -0.69 -17.96
CA GLY A 193 -6.20 -0.86 -17.71
C GLY A 193 -6.92 0.45 -17.40
N THR A 194 -8.13 0.33 -16.87
CA THR A 194 -9.00 1.47 -16.58
C THR A 194 -9.19 1.59 -15.08
N LEU A 195 -9.03 2.80 -14.54
CA LEU A 195 -9.33 3.13 -13.16
C LEU A 195 -10.61 3.98 -13.11
N THR A 196 -11.58 3.55 -12.31
CA THR A 196 -12.89 4.21 -12.16
C THR A 196 -13.11 4.65 -10.73
N ALA A 197 -13.43 5.93 -10.53
CA ALA A 197 -13.99 6.42 -9.28
C ALA A 197 -15.52 6.38 -9.34
N GLN A 198 -16.15 6.00 -8.24
CA GLN A 198 -17.62 6.03 -8.12
C GLN A 198 -18.21 7.42 -8.36
N TYR A 199 -17.47 8.46 -7.95
CA TYR A 199 -17.86 9.85 -8.04
C TYR A 199 -16.83 10.64 -8.85
N SER A 200 -17.30 11.67 -9.53
CA SER A 200 -16.47 12.55 -10.36
C SER A 200 -16.45 13.98 -9.82
N ASP A 201 -16.81 14.15 -8.56
CA ASP A 201 -16.89 15.39 -7.80
C ASP A 201 -15.53 15.97 -7.39
N TYR A 202 -14.43 15.42 -7.91
CA TYR A 202 -13.08 15.86 -7.57
C TYR A 202 -12.78 17.30 -8.02
N PRO A 203 -12.05 18.09 -7.20
CA PRO A 203 -11.58 19.41 -7.60
C PRO A 203 -10.61 19.38 -8.79
N GLU A 204 -10.47 20.53 -9.47
CA GLU A 204 -9.48 20.68 -10.55
C GLU A 204 -8.07 20.36 -10.04
N GLY A 205 -7.37 19.46 -10.75
CA GLY A 205 -6.02 19.02 -10.39
C GLY A 205 -5.96 17.84 -9.42
N GLN A 206 -7.08 17.42 -8.82
CA GLN A 206 -7.15 16.33 -7.83
C GLN A 206 -7.86 15.10 -8.39
N TRP A 207 -7.49 14.72 -9.61
CA TRP A 207 -8.19 13.75 -10.44
C TRP A 207 -7.99 12.31 -9.97
N VAL A 208 -8.91 11.41 -10.33
CA VAL A 208 -8.80 9.97 -10.02
C VAL A 208 -7.49 9.35 -10.51
N ARG A 209 -6.94 9.80 -11.65
CA ARG A 209 -5.66 9.29 -12.18
C ARG A 209 -4.47 9.53 -11.24
N ASN A 210 -4.58 10.52 -10.33
CA ASN A 210 -3.49 10.87 -9.43
C ASN A 210 -3.22 9.77 -8.40
N ILE A 211 -4.18 8.89 -8.11
CA ILE A 211 -3.93 7.77 -7.18
C ILE A 211 -3.05 6.66 -7.78
N ALA A 212 -2.64 6.79 -9.02
CA ALA A 212 -1.82 5.79 -9.69
C ALA A 212 -0.63 6.42 -10.40
N ASP A 213 -0.32 7.70 -10.14
CA ASP A 213 0.64 8.47 -10.92
C ASP A 213 2.11 8.31 -10.47
N GLY A 214 2.33 7.73 -9.29
CA GLY A 214 3.65 7.52 -8.71
C GLY A 214 4.23 8.77 -8.05
N ASP A 215 3.48 9.87 -7.97
CA ASP A 215 3.81 11.09 -7.25
C ASP A 215 2.94 11.22 -6.00
N ASN A 216 3.48 10.87 -4.84
CA ASN A 216 2.73 10.98 -3.59
C ASN A 216 2.28 12.40 -3.21
N ARG A 217 2.72 13.45 -3.93
CA ARG A 217 2.30 14.84 -3.70
C ARG A 217 1.04 15.22 -4.46
N THR A 218 0.65 14.47 -5.47
CA THR A 218 -0.68 14.57 -6.08
C THR A 218 -1.62 13.62 -5.34
N HIS A 219 -2.92 13.86 -5.46
CA HIS A 219 -3.93 13.02 -4.83
C HIS A 219 -5.28 13.13 -5.55
N TYR A 220 -6.14 12.16 -5.30
CA TYR A 220 -7.56 12.22 -5.59
C TYR A 220 -8.32 12.71 -4.36
N THR A 221 -9.36 13.53 -4.58
CA THR A 221 -10.27 14.00 -3.54
C THR A 221 -11.71 13.76 -3.96
N THR A 222 -12.55 13.33 -3.03
CA THR A 222 -14.01 13.30 -3.19
C THR A 222 -14.68 13.84 -1.94
N SER A 223 -15.84 14.49 -2.09
CA SER A 223 -16.65 14.98 -0.96
C SER A 223 -17.37 13.86 -0.20
N HIS A 224 -17.13 12.61 -0.58
CA HIS A 224 -17.71 11.43 0.05
C HIS A 224 -16.75 10.77 1.05
N THR A 225 -17.32 10.22 2.12
CA THR A 225 -16.61 9.39 3.12
C THR A 225 -16.77 7.89 2.88
N HIS A 226 -17.68 7.52 1.98
CA HIS A 226 -17.95 6.14 1.55
C HIS A 226 -18.05 6.13 0.03
N PHE A 227 -17.20 5.34 -0.63
CA PHE A 227 -17.19 5.23 -2.09
C PHE A 227 -16.30 4.06 -2.52
N TYR A 228 -16.44 3.62 -3.76
CA TYR A 228 -15.50 2.66 -4.35
C TYR A 228 -14.56 3.29 -5.38
N LEU A 229 -13.38 2.69 -5.48
CA LEU A 229 -12.46 2.79 -6.61
C LEU A 229 -12.39 1.41 -7.26
N LEU A 230 -12.52 1.36 -8.58
CA LEU A 230 -12.53 0.13 -9.37
C LEU A 230 -11.38 0.14 -10.37
N TRP A 231 -10.48 -0.84 -10.23
CA TRP A 231 -9.46 -1.15 -11.21
C TRP A 231 -9.94 -2.25 -12.16
N GLU A 232 -9.73 -2.03 -13.46
CA GLU A 232 -10.02 -2.98 -14.54
C GLU A 232 -8.77 -3.24 -15.38
N GLY A 233 -8.07 -4.34 -15.13
CA GLY A 233 -6.88 -4.70 -15.89
C GLY A 233 -7.20 -5.22 -17.30
N ASP A 234 -6.27 -5.03 -18.24
CA ASP A 234 -6.29 -5.67 -19.56
C ASP A 234 -6.16 -7.21 -19.50
N ARG A 235 -5.72 -7.75 -18.35
CA ARG A 235 -5.65 -9.18 -18.06
C ARG A 235 -5.76 -9.47 -16.56
N SER A 236 -6.13 -10.70 -16.20
CA SER A 236 -6.13 -11.15 -14.81
C SER A 236 -4.70 -11.26 -14.26
N THR A 237 -4.49 -10.75 -13.05
CA THR A 237 -3.19 -10.79 -12.35
C THR A 237 -3.38 -11.27 -10.93
N VAL A 238 -2.39 -11.98 -10.36
CA VAL A 238 -2.40 -12.34 -8.94
C VAL A 238 -1.83 -11.16 -8.14
N VAL A 239 -2.71 -10.36 -7.54
CA VAL A 239 -2.32 -9.33 -6.58
C VAL A 239 -2.17 -9.97 -5.20
N LYS A 240 -1.03 -9.74 -4.54
CA LYS A 240 -0.73 -10.24 -3.18
C LYS A 240 -0.59 -9.14 -2.14
N TYR A 241 -0.50 -7.89 -2.59
CA TYR A 241 -0.55 -6.75 -1.72
C TYR A 241 -1.17 -5.54 -2.43
N TYR A 242 -1.68 -4.62 -1.62
CA TYR A 242 -1.94 -3.26 -2.06
C TYR A 242 -1.28 -2.29 -1.09
N SER A 243 -1.04 -1.06 -1.54
CA SER A 243 -0.75 0.03 -0.63
C SER A 243 -1.69 1.19 -0.84
N LEU A 244 -1.94 1.94 0.22
CA LEU A 244 -2.52 3.27 0.14
C LEU A 244 -1.49 4.27 0.62
N THR A 245 -1.49 5.48 0.07
CA THR A 245 -0.61 6.57 0.50
C THR A 245 -1.44 7.76 0.96
N SER A 246 -1.10 8.28 2.15
CA SER A 246 -1.76 9.47 2.69
C SER A 246 -1.39 10.72 1.88
N SER A 247 -2.35 11.62 1.62
CA SER A 247 -2.09 12.94 1.02
C SER A 247 -1.21 13.82 1.92
N GLU A 248 -0.69 14.93 1.42
CA GLU A 248 -0.02 15.94 2.27
C GLU A 248 -0.98 16.72 3.20
N ASP A 249 -2.28 16.64 2.93
CA ASP A 249 -3.33 17.45 3.56
C ASP A 249 -3.76 16.95 4.96
N ASP A 250 -4.90 17.42 5.45
CA ASP A 250 -5.43 17.12 6.78
C ASP A 250 -5.58 15.59 7.00
N PRO A 251 -5.04 15.02 8.09
CA PRO A 251 -5.15 13.60 8.40
C PRO A 251 -6.58 13.08 8.56
N LYS A 252 -7.55 13.93 8.86
CA LYS A 252 -8.97 13.55 8.94
C LYS A 252 -9.52 13.04 7.61
N ASN A 253 -8.94 13.45 6.48
CA ASN A 253 -9.40 13.08 5.15
C ASN A 253 -8.81 11.75 4.65
N THR A 254 -7.87 11.14 5.38
CA THR A 254 -7.30 9.84 4.96
C THR A 254 -8.25 8.69 5.30
N PRO A 255 -8.40 7.69 4.41
CA PRO A 255 -9.17 6.48 4.70
C PRO A 255 -8.79 5.82 6.02
N SER A 256 -9.77 5.32 6.75
CA SER A 256 -9.62 4.64 8.04
C SER A 256 -10.20 3.23 8.04
N ALA A 257 -11.15 2.94 7.16
CA ALA A 257 -11.73 1.60 7.00
C ALA A 257 -12.10 1.34 5.54
N TRP A 258 -11.87 0.11 5.07
CA TRP A 258 -12.24 -0.31 3.71
C TRP A 258 -12.21 -1.83 3.57
N LYS A 259 -12.81 -2.29 2.46
CA LYS A 259 -12.75 -3.68 1.98
C LYS A 259 -12.15 -3.71 0.60
N LEU A 260 -11.33 -4.72 0.32
CA LEU A 260 -10.84 -5.00 -1.02
C LEU A 260 -11.59 -6.23 -1.56
N TYR A 261 -12.22 -6.05 -2.71
CA TYR A 261 -12.87 -7.12 -3.45
C TYR A 261 -12.15 -7.40 -4.76
N ALA A 262 -12.29 -8.62 -5.27
CA ALA A 262 -11.81 -9.00 -6.57
C ALA A 262 -12.85 -9.81 -7.37
N SER A 263 -12.80 -9.71 -8.69
CA SER A 263 -13.72 -10.38 -9.60
C SER A 263 -13.06 -10.68 -10.95
N ASN A 264 -13.61 -11.67 -11.66
CA ASN A 264 -13.28 -11.96 -13.06
C ASN A 264 -14.48 -11.71 -14.01
N ASP A 265 -15.63 -11.26 -13.50
CA ASP A 265 -16.85 -11.04 -14.30
C ASP A 265 -17.60 -9.71 -13.98
N LYS A 266 -17.09 -8.91 -13.03
CA LYS A 266 -17.69 -7.68 -12.46
C LYS A 266 -19.04 -7.86 -11.75
N THR A 267 -19.58 -9.06 -11.68
CA THR A 267 -20.89 -9.36 -11.08
C THR A 267 -20.76 -10.12 -9.77
N THR A 268 -19.90 -11.13 -9.74
CA THR A 268 -19.56 -11.94 -8.57
C THR A 268 -18.28 -11.40 -7.97
N TRP A 269 -18.34 -10.97 -6.70
CA TRP A 269 -17.21 -10.34 -6.01
C TRP A 269 -16.79 -11.17 -4.81
N SER A 270 -15.49 -11.50 -4.74
CA SER A 270 -14.86 -12.12 -3.58
C SER A 270 -14.23 -11.03 -2.73
N MET A 271 -14.55 -10.96 -1.43
CA MET A 271 -13.81 -10.12 -0.48
C MET A 271 -12.47 -10.80 -0.20
N ILE A 272 -11.37 -10.12 -0.53
CA ILE A 272 -10.00 -10.65 -0.41
C ILE A 272 -9.18 -9.98 0.69
N ASP A 273 -9.61 -8.80 1.16
CA ASP A 273 -9.04 -8.16 2.35
C ASP A 273 -10.05 -7.20 3.02
N GLN A 274 -9.84 -6.93 4.31
CA GLN A 274 -10.58 -5.93 5.07
C GLN A 274 -9.65 -5.25 6.08
N ARG A 275 -9.72 -3.91 6.14
CA ARG A 275 -8.97 -3.11 7.12
C ARG A 275 -9.90 -2.15 7.84
N MET A 276 -9.72 -2.05 9.14
CA MET A 276 -10.45 -1.17 10.05
C MET A 276 -9.46 -0.37 10.90
N ASP A 277 -9.90 0.77 11.44
CA ASP A 277 -9.16 1.59 12.41
C ASP A 277 -7.73 1.96 11.95
N GLN A 278 -7.57 2.21 10.64
CA GLN A 278 -6.29 2.51 10.02
C GLN A 278 -5.89 3.97 10.25
N ASN A 279 -4.66 4.18 10.71
CA ASN A 279 -4.06 5.50 10.91
C ASN A 279 -2.69 5.55 10.23
N PHE A 280 -2.44 6.50 9.34
CA PHE A 280 -1.22 6.53 8.52
C PHE A 280 -0.01 7.17 9.21
N GLY A 281 -0.19 7.76 10.39
CA GLY A 281 0.86 8.48 11.10
C GLY A 281 1.29 9.73 10.34
N ASP A 282 2.52 9.74 9.85
CA ASP A 282 3.05 10.84 9.05
C ASP A 282 2.33 10.96 7.68
N ARG A 283 2.41 12.15 7.08
CA ARG A 283 1.84 12.43 5.75
C ARG A 283 2.76 11.93 4.64
N LEU A 284 2.21 11.71 3.44
CA LEU A 284 2.93 11.19 2.28
C LEU A 284 3.55 9.80 2.53
N LYS A 285 2.87 9.00 3.38
CA LYS A 285 3.34 7.67 3.78
C LYS A 285 2.45 6.59 3.19
N ASP A 286 3.11 5.63 2.57
CA ASP A 286 2.51 4.40 2.12
C ASP A 286 2.19 3.53 3.34
N LYS A 287 1.08 2.81 3.29
CA LYS A 287 0.79 1.65 4.13
C LYS A 287 0.55 0.45 3.25
N ILE A 288 1.31 -0.62 3.47
CA ILE A 288 1.23 -1.86 2.70
C ILE A 288 0.35 -2.84 3.44
N TYR A 289 -0.55 -3.43 2.68
CA TYR A 289 -1.52 -4.43 3.12
C TYR A 289 -1.27 -5.69 2.32
N VAL A 290 -0.61 -6.62 2.97
CA VAL A 290 -0.40 -7.97 2.47
C VAL A 290 -1.61 -8.82 2.82
N PHE A 291 -2.06 -9.62 1.86
CA PHE A 291 -3.15 -10.58 2.04
C PHE A 291 -2.86 -11.85 1.24
N ASN A 292 -3.45 -12.96 1.67
CA ASN A 292 -3.27 -14.24 0.98
C ASN A 292 -4.20 -14.33 -0.22
N ASN A 293 -3.63 -14.24 -1.41
CA ASN A 293 -4.35 -14.47 -2.65
C ASN A 293 -3.52 -15.32 -3.61
N LYS A 294 -4.14 -16.41 -4.08
CA LYS A 294 -3.55 -17.35 -5.04
C LYS A 294 -4.26 -17.29 -6.40
N GLU A 295 -5.37 -16.57 -6.48
CA GLU A 295 -6.19 -16.46 -7.68
C GLU A 295 -5.87 -15.17 -8.44
N ALA A 296 -5.86 -15.26 -9.77
CA ALA A 296 -5.71 -14.11 -10.64
C ALA A 296 -7.09 -13.48 -10.88
N TYR A 297 -7.18 -12.16 -10.69
CA TYR A 297 -8.40 -11.41 -10.95
C TYR A 297 -8.14 -10.28 -11.95
N GLN A 298 -9.13 -10.01 -12.80
CA GLN A 298 -9.09 -8.88 -13.74
C GLN A 298 -9.56 -7.58 -13.07
N TYR A 299 -10.48 -7.69 -12.12
CA TYR A 299 -11.13 -6.54 -11.48
C TYR A 299 -10.80 -6.51 -9.99
N TYR A 300 -10.44 -5.33 -9.50
CA TYR A 300 -10.19 -5.08 -8.08
C TYR A 300 -10.99 -3.86 -7.65
N LYS A 301 -11.78 -3.97 -6.58
CA LYS A 301 -12.62 -2.89 -6.07
C LYS A 301 -12.21 -2.57 -4.63
N LEU A 302 -11.65 -1.39 -4.43
CA LEU A 302 -11.38 -0.82 -3.11
C LEU A 302 -12.62 -0.05 -2.66
N ASP A 303 -13.31 -0.59 -1.67
CA ASP A 303 -14.56 -0.07 -1.13
C ASP A 303 -14.26 0.66 0.19
N ILE A 304 -14.12 1.98 0.13
CA ILE A 304 -13.85 2.83 1.28
C ILE A 304 -15.11 2.94 2.13
N GLU A 305 -15.03 2.52 3.39
CA GLU A 305 -16.13 2.52 4.35
C GLU A 305 -16.05 3.69 5.33
N ALA A 306 -14.88 4.29 5.55
CA ALA A 306 -14.72 5.48 6.37
C ALA A 306 -13.39 6.19 6.13
N ASN A 307 -13.33 7.47 6.52
CA ASN A 307 -12.10 8.24 6.72
C ASN A 307 -11.91 8.57 8.21
N ASN A 308 -10.89 9.36 8.55
CA ASN A 308 -10.58 9.76 9.93
C ASN A 308 -11.43 10.95 10.45
N GLY A 309 -12.68 11.10 9.97
CA GLY A 309 -13.66 12.07 10.43
C GLY A 309 -13.65 13.42 9.71
N GLY A 310 -13.10 13.47 8.49
CA GLY A 310 -13.18 14.63 7.61
C GLY A 310 -14.45 14.63 6.74
N ASP A 311 -14.81 15.79 6.20
CA ASP A 311 -15.96 15.95 5.29
C ASP A 311 -15.64 15.53 3.84
N CYS A 312 -14.40 15.13 3.56
CA CYS A 312 -13.95 14.62 2.27
C CYS A 312 -12.93 13.49 2.46
N THR A 313 -12.70 12.69 1.43
CA THR A 313 -11.66 11.65 1.45
C THR A 313 -10.59 11.95 0.43
N GLN A 314 -9.33 11.77 0.83
CA GLN A 314 -8.15 12.03 0.02
C GLN A 314 -7.19 10.84 0.04
N ILE A 315 -6.73 10.44 -1.14
CA ILE A 315 -5.79 9.33 -1.34
C ILE A 315 -4.72 9.80 -2.31
N ALA A 316 -3.45 9.79 -1.89
CA ALA A 316 -2.33 10.14 -2.75
C ALA A 316 -2.05 9.04 -3.76
N GLU A 317 -1.97 7.79 -3.28
CA GLU A 317 -1.69 6.63 -4.14
C GLU A 317 -2.50 5.42 -3.69
N TRP A 318 -2.83 4.58 -4.66
CA TRP A 318 -3.30 3.23 -4.51
C TRP A 318 -2.47 2.33 -5.43
N THR A 319 -1.65 1.48 -4.81
CA THR A 319 -0.88 0.47 -5.54
C THR A 319 -1.55 -0.88 -5.40
N LEU A 320 -1.62 -1.65 -6.48
CA LEU A 320 -2.01 -3.06 -6.52
C LEU A 320 -0.91 -3.84 -7.23
N LYS A 321 -0.24 -4.76 -6.54
CA LYS A 321 0.89 -5.51 -7.12
C LYS A 321 0.98 -6.95 -6.63
N ASP A 322 1.74 -7.75 -7.37
CA ASP A 322 2.37 -8.97 -6.83
C ASP A 322 3.51 -8.58 -5.87
N VAL A 323 3.97 -9.47 -4.98
CA VAL A 323 4.98 -9.32 -3.89
C VAL A 323 5.72 -7.96 -3.89
N PRO A 324 5.66 -7.17 -2.80
CA PRO A 324 6.41 -5.91 -2.72
C PRO A 324 7.90 -6.20 -2.81
N ASP A 325 8.71 -5.38 -3.49
CA ASP A 325 10.17 -5.47 -3.40
C ASP A 325 10.73 -4.64 -2.23
N ILE A 326 12.03 -4.76 -1.99
CA ILE A 326 12.75 -4.03 -0.94
C ILE A 326 13.99 -3.31 -1.48
N ASP A 327 14.09 -3.11 -2.81
CA ASP A 327 15.31 -2.62 -3.46
C ASP A 327 15.67 -1.21 -2.98
N ASP A 328 14.66 -0.36 -2.80
CA ASP A 328 14.80 0.99 -2.27
C ASP A 328 15.25 1.01 -0.79
N LEU A 329 15.05 -0.09 -0.04
CA LEU A 329 15.53 -0.23 1.33
C LEU A 329 16.98 -0.67 1.41
N MET A 330 17.56 -1.24 0.35
CA MET A 330 18.90 -1.82 0.42
C MET A 330 19.99 -0.78 0.74
N GLY A 331 19.76 0.50 0.46
CA GLY A 331 20.64 1.58 0.90
C GLY A 331 20.67 1.82 2.42
N LEU A 332 19.69 1.29 3.16
CA LEU A 332 19.60 1.35 4.63
C LEU A 332 20.07 0.05 5.31
N ALA A 333 20.32 -1.02 4.54
CA ALA A 333 20.71 -2.31 5.06
C ALA A 333 22.18 -2.34 5.53
N ASP A 334 22.46 -3.22 6.49
CA ASP A 334 23.76 -3.44 7.09
C ASP A 334 24.04 -4.94 7.31
N GLY A 335 25.16 -5.28 7.97
CA GLY A 335 25.41 -6.64 8.43
C GLY A 335 25.53 -7.68 7.32
N TYR A 336 25.93 -7.29 6.11
CA TYR A 336 26.10 -8.22 4.99
C TYR A 336 27.12 -9.31 5.32
N SER A 337 26.75 -10.57 5.08
CA SER A 337 27.57 -11.74 5.36
C SER A 337 28.11 -12.43 4.10
N GLY A 338 27.90 -11.86 2.90
CA GLY A 338 28.45 -12.40 1.66
C GLY A 338 29.98 -12.56 1.67
N SER A 339 30.50 -13.53 0.89
CA SER A 339 31.95 -13.76 0.77
C SER A 339 32.32 -14.31 -0.59
N ASP A 340 33.42 -13.81 -1.16
CA ASP A 340 34.03 -14.36 -2.37
C ASP A 340 34.84 -15.65 -2.10
N LEU A 341 35.09 -15.99 -0.83
CA LEU A 341 35.94 -17.12 -0.43
C LEU A 341 35.15 -18.41 -0.23
N THR A 342 33.87 -18.30 0.15
CA THR A 342 32.99 -19.45 0.39
C THR A 342 31.53 -19.03 0.23
N PRO A 343 30.68 -19.87 -0.39
CA PRO A 343 29.25 -19.60 -0.47
C PRO A 343 28.56 -19.61 0.91
N MET A 344 29.22 -20.15 1.93
CA MET A 344 28.72 -20.21 3.31
C MET A 344 28.70 -18.83 4.00
N GLY A 345 29.28 -17.79 3.38
CA GLY A 345 29.37 -16.44 3.96
C GLY A 345 30.64 -16.17 4.76
N GLY A 346 30.89 -14.90 5.07
CA GLY A 346 32.13 -14.36 5.63
C GLY A 346 32.50 -14.95 7.00
N HIS A 347 31.51 -15.39 7.78
CA HIS A 347 31.72 -16.05 9.08
C HIS A 347 32.50 -17.37 8.95
N TYR A 348 32.45 -17.99 7.77
CA TYR A 348 33.07 -19.28 7.43
C TYR A 348 34.33 -19.14 6.56
N ALA A 349 34.68 -17.92 6.16
CA ALA A 349 35.89 -17.67 5.41
C ALA A 349 37.14 -18.08 6.21
N ASN A 350 38.12 -18.65 5.52
CA ASN A 350 39.41 -19.07 6.10
C ASN A 350 39.30 -20.08 7.26
N ARG A 351 38.21 -20.85 7.32
CA ARG A 351 38.02 -21.91 8.31
C ARG A 351 38.67 -23.22 7.86
N HIS A 352 38.84 -24.11 8.84
CA HIS A 352 39.42 -25.44 8.64
C HIS A 352 38.77 -26.17 7.47
N VAL A 353 39.59 -26.80 6.63
CA VAL A 353 39.13 -27.55 5.46
C VAL A 353 38.92 -29.00 5.87
N ALA A 354 37.71 -29.51 5.65
CA ALA A 354 37.33 -30.85 6.08
C ALA A 354 38.22 -31.95 5.47
N THR A 355 38.96 -32.64 6.33
CA THR A 355 39.81 -33.80 6.02
C THR A 355 39.02 -35.11 5.99
N ALA A 356 39.67 -36.21 5.62
CA ALA A 356 39.04 -37.54 5.68
C ALA A 356 38.80 -37.99 7.13
N GLU A 357 39.71 -37.63 8.03
CA GLU A 357 39.64 -37.88 9.46
C GLU A 357 38.47 -37.13 10.09
N ASP A 358 38.28 -35.86 9.73
CA ASP A 358 37.13 -35.06 10.19
C ASP A 358 35.81 -35.69 9.78
N ARG A 359 35.70 -36.10 8.51
CA ARG A 359 34.49 -36.75 7.97
C ARG A 359 34.22 -38.07 8.70
N LYS A 360 35.25 -38.86 8.99
CA LYS A 360 35.13 -40.09 9.78
C LYS A 360 34.70 -39.79 11.22
N TRP A 361 35.24 -38.74 11.83
CA TRP A 361 34.88 -38.33 13.19
C TRP A 361 33.42 -37.86 13.27
N LEU A 362 32.97 -37.06 12.29
CA LEU A 362 31.59 -36.57 12.19
C LEU A 362 30.58 -37.69 11.94
N LEU A 363 30.98 -38.78 11.28
CA LEU A 363 30.14 -39.95 11.01
C LEU A 363 30.03 -40.94 12.17
N ASN A 364 30.89 -40.89 13.19
CA ASN A 364 30.79 -41.78 14.35
C ASN A 364 29.79 -41.23 15.37
N PRO A 365 28.61 -41.84 15.59
CA PRO A 365 27.56 -41.31 16.48
C PRO A 365 27.94 -41.25 17.97
N GLU A 366 29.00 -41.96 18.38
CA GLU A 366 29.51 -41.94 19.76
C GLU A 366 30.50 -40.79 20.03
N ASN A 367 30.93 -40.08 18.98
CA ASN A 367 31.77 -38.89 19.15
C ASN A 367 30.91 -37.70 19.57
N GLU A 368 31.20 -37.15 20.74
CA GLU A 368 30.53 -35.97 21.29
C GLU A 368 31.49 -34.79 21.45
N SER A 369 30.94 -33.58 21.55
CA SER A 369 31.72 -32.37 21.82
C SER A 369 31.94 -32.21 23.32
N ASP A 370 33.19 -32.01 23.71
CA ASP A 370 33.57 -31.73 25.10
C ASP A 370 33.57 -30.21 25.39
N GLU A 371 33.58 -29.38 24.34
CA GLU A 371 33.56 -27.92 24.43
C GLU A 371 32.12 -27.38 24.55
N LEU A 372 31.59 -27.39 25.77
CA LEU A 372 30.20 -27.07 26.05
C LEU A 372 30.06 -25.76 26.85
N TYR A 373 29.08 -24.93 26.49
CA TYR A 373 28.78 -23.69 27.21
C TYR A 373 28.18 -23.99 28.59
N ALA A 374 28.84 -23.49 29.64
CA ALA A 374 28.31 -23.33 31.01
C ALA A 374 27.39 -24.46 31.51
N TRP A 375 27.84 -25.70 31.32
CA TRP A 375 27.07 -26.90 31.64
C TRP A 375 27.89 -27.83 32.53
N ASP A 376 27.25 -28.32 33.60
CA ASP A 376 27.81 -29.20 34.62
C ASP A 376 27.07 -30.54 34.72
N GLY A 377 26.47 -30.97 33.61
CA GLY A 377 25.70 -32.22 33.48
C GLY A 377 26.46 -33.36 32.77
N HIS A 378 25.71 -34.25 32.12
CA HIS A 378 26.27 -35.38 31.35
C HIS A 378 25.43 -35.76 30.12
N TRP A 379 26.04 -36.48 29.18
CA TRP A 379 25.34 -36.99 28.00
C TRP A 379 24.43 -38.15 28.39
N LYS A 380 23.15 -38.06 28.05
CA LYS A 380 22.15 -39.05 28.41
C LYS A 380 21.24 -39.39 27.25
N GLU A 381 20.88 -40.66 27.11
CA GLU A 381 19.91 -41.11 26.12
C GLU A 381 18.50 -40.60 26.42
N PHE A 382 17.85 -39.98 25.44
CA PHE A 382 16.44 -39.60 25.50
C PHE A 382 15.66 -40.17 24.31
N PRO A 383 14.37 -40.50 24.47
CA PRO A 383 13.51 -40.85 23.35
C PRO A 383 13.35 -39.64 22.43
N VAL A 384 13.41 -39.87 21.11
CA VAL A 384 13.24 -38.85 20.09
C VAL A 384 11.95 -39.10 19.34
N THR A 385 11.12 -38.07 19.25
CA THR A 385 9.97 -38.03 18.35
C THR A 385 10.27 -36.96 17.31
N LEU A 386 10.83 -37.35 16.15
CA LEU A 386 11.32 -36.38 15.17
C LEU A 386 10.27 -35.34 14.79
N TYR A 387 9.03 -35.76 14.50
CA TYR A 387 7.96 -34.86 14.03
C TYR A 387 6.69 -35.07 14.85
N PRO A 388 6.57 -34.48 16.05
CA PRO A 388 5.43 -34.70 16.97
C PRO A 388 4.07 -34.41 16.35
N TYR A 389 4.01 -33.48 15.39
CA TYR A 389 2.80 -33.06 14.69
C TYR A 389 2.76 -33.54 13.22
N GLY A 390 3.55 -34.56 12.86
CA GLY A 390 3.62 -35.12 11.51
C GLY A 390 4.48 -34.34 10.50
N LYS A 391 4.84 -33.09 10.81
CA LYS A 391 5.84 -32.30 10.09
C LYS A 391 6.62 -31.39 11.04
N PRO A 392 7.82 -30.93 10.67
CA PRO A 392 8.51 -29.87 11.40
C PRO A 392 7.64 -28.64 11.55
N LEU A 393 7.52 -28.13 12.77
CA LEU A 393 6.85 -26.89 13.11
C LEU A 393 7.74 -26.04 14.03
N PRO A 394 7.56 -24.71 14.07
CA PRO A 394 8.22 -23.86 15.06
C PRO A 394 8.03 -24.35 16.50
N ALA A 395 6.86 -24.89 16.85
CA ALA A 395 6.54 -25.46 18.17
C ALA A 395 7.44 -26.64 18.59
N ASP A 396 8.15 -27.28 17.65
CA ASP A 396 9.08 -28.38 17.94
C ASP A 396 10.45 -27.90 18.44
N ALA A 397 10.70 -26.59 18.37
CA ALA A 397 11.96 -25.94 18.71
C ALA A 397 11.75 -24.91 19.82
N ASN A 398 12.00 -25.32 21.07
CA ASN A 398 11.92 -24.48 22.26
C ASN A 398 13.25 -24.53 23.01
N GLN A 399 13.85 -23.36 23.26
CA GLN A 399 15.10 -23.22 23.98
C GLN A 399 14.96 -23.68 25.44
N HIS A 400 16.00 -24.31 25.98
CA HIS A 400 16.13 -24.68 27.39
C HIS A 400 17.40 -24.04 27.99
N GLY A 401 18.28 -24.82 28.61
CA GLY A 401 19.40 -24.33 29.40
C GLY A 401 20.56 -23.76 28.59
N ILE A 402 20.66 -24.08 27.29
CA ILE A 402 21.68 -23.53 26.39
C ILE A 402 21.26 -22.12 25.94
N GLY A 403 22.14 -21.13 26.12
CA GLY A 403 21.90 -19.72 25.75
C GLY A 403 21.82 -19.41 24.24
N ASN A 404 21.50 -20.38 23.39
CA ASN A 404 21.56 -20.30 21.92
C ASN A 404 20.25 -19.86 21.24
N CYS A 405 19.59 -18.81 21.73
CA CYS A 405 18.24 -18.46 21.27
C CYS A 405 18.20 -18.18 19.76
N SER A 406 19.26 -17.58 19.22
CA SER A 406 19.49 -17.35 17.81
C SER A 406 19.48 -18.62 16.96
N LEU A 407 20.04 -19.73 17.46
CA LEU A 407 19.98 -21.04 16.80
C LEU A 407 18.56 -21.56 16.75
N VAL A 408 17.87 -21.56 17.88
CA VAL A 408 16.50 -22.08 17.97
C VAL A 408 15.54 -21.24 17.13
N ALA A 409 15.70 -19.92 17.11
CA ALA A 409 14.91 -19.02 16.27
C ALA A 409 15.15 -19.25 14.76
N ALA A 410 16.40 -19.52 14.36
CA ALA A 410 16.73 -19.85 12.96
C ALA A 410 16.15 -21.21 12.54
N LEU A 411 16.25 -22.24 13.39
CA LEU A 411 15.61 -23.53 13.14
C LEU A 411 14.09 -23.40 13.04
N ALA A 412 13.45 -22.64 13.94
CA ALA A 412 12.02 -22.35 13.85
C ALA A 412 11.64 -21.59 12.57
N SER A 413 12.49 -20.67 12.10
CA SER A 413 12.30 -19.99 10.80
C SER A 413 12.35 -20.98 9.63
N MET A 414 13.32 -21.90 9.64
CA MET A 414 13.39 -22.98 8.64
C MET A 414 12.15 -23.88 8.69
N ALA A 415 11.63 -24.20 9.88
CA ALA A 415 10.43 -25.03 10.01
C ALA A 415 9.16 -24.31 9.57
N TYR A 416 9.11 -22.99 9.72
CA TYR A 416 8.01 -22.17 9.25
C TYR A 416 7.97 -22.11 7.72
N ILE A 417 9.11 -21.89 7.06
CA ILE A 417 9.17 -21.69 5.61
C ILE A 417 9.35 -23.00 4.83
N TYR A 418 10.17 -23.93 5.33
CA TYR A 418 10.61 -25.15 4.63
C TYR A 418 10.54 -26.42 5.51
N PRO A 419 9.36 -26.84 5.98
CA PRO A 419 9.24 -28.01 6.84
C PRO A 419 9.68 -29.32 6.16
N ASP A 420 9.41 -29.51 4.87
CA ASP A 420 9.82 -30.74 4.17
C ASP A 420 11.31 -30.75 3.81
N PHE A 421 11.94 -29.58 3.69
CA PHE A 421 13.40 -29.50 3.61
C PHE A 421 14.03 -30.10 4.85
N ILE A 422 13.56 -29.73 6.04
CA ILE A 422 14.06 -30.27 7.31
C ILE A 422 13.90 -31.79 7.36
N LYS A 423 12.79 -32.34 6.87
CA LYS A 423 12.62 -33.80 6.76
C LYS A 423 13.69 -34.42 5.85
N SER A 424 14.01 -33.77 4.73
CA SER A 424 15.04 -34.27 3.81
C SER A 424 16.46 -34.24 4.39
N LEU A 425 16.72 -33.40 5.40
CA LEU A 425 18.04 -33.30 6.03
C LEU A 425 18.38 -34.52 6.89
N ILE A 426 17.37 -35.13 7.53
CA ILE A 426 17.55 -36.12 8.60
C ILE A 426 17.21 -37.51 8.09
N GLN A 427 18.18 -38.41 8.16
CA GLN A 427 17.97 -39.85 8.03
C GLN A 427 17.96 -40.49 9.41
N ASP A 428 16.82 -41.09 9.80
CA ASP A 428 16.74 -41.99 10.95
C ASP A 428 17.32 -43.36 10.55
N ASN A 429 18.34 -43.82 11.29
CA ASN A 429 19.03 -45.07 11.00
C ASN A 429 18.33 -46.29 11.62
N GLY A 430 17.27 -46.11 12.42
CA GLY A 430 16.53 -47.19 13.07
C GLY A 430 17.20 -47.81 14.28
N ASP A 431 18.34 -47.26 14.71
CA ASP A 431 19.17 -47.73 15.83
C ASP A 431 19.42 -46.63 16.89
N LYS A 432 18.51 -45.64 16.94
CA LYS A 432 18.62 -44.42 17.77
C LYS A 432 19.76 -43.49 17.38
N THR A 433 20.29 -43.62 16.16
CA THR A 433 21.20 -42.65 15.56
C THR A 433 20.56 -41.95 14.38
N TYR A 434 21.00 -40.73 14.12
CA TYR A 434 20.44 -39.86 13.08
C TYR A 434 21.57 -39.26 12.26
N THR A 435 21.49 -39.41 10.93
CA THR A 435 22.46 -38.84 10.01
C THR A 435 21.89 -37.59 9.38
N VAL A 436 22.56 -36.45 9.60
CA VAL A 436 22.16 -35.13 9.14
C VAL A 436 23.00 -34.71 7.93
N SER A 437 22.33 -34.23 6.89
CA SER A 437 22.94 -33.61 5.72
C SER A 437 23.31 -32.16 6.02
N MET A 438 24.58 -31.80 5.85
CA MET A 438 25.11 -30.47 6.15
C MET A 438 26.13 -30.02 5.10
N PHE A 439 26.68 -28.83 5.26
CA PHE A 439 27.81 -28.30 4.48
C PHE A 439 29.01 -28.01 5.38
N ASP A 440 30.23 -28.27 4.89
CA ASP A 440 31.46 -27.82 5.54
C ASP A 440 31.69 -26.31 5.29
N PRO A 441 32.66 -25.65 5.97
CA PRO A 441 32.85 -24.20 5.80
C PRO A 441 33.23 -23.76 4.38
N GLN A 442 33.60 -24.69 3.49
CA GLN A 442 33.89 -24.43 2.09
C GLN A 442 32.66 -24.64 1.18
N GLY A 443 31.49 -24.90 1.75
CA GLY A 443 30.26 -25.14 1.01
C GLY A 443 30.20 -26.51 0.34
N LYS A 444 31.01 -27.49 0.79
CA LYS A 444 30.94 -28.85 0.27
C LYS A 444 30.03 -29.70 1.15
N PRO A 445 29.19 -30.57 0.56
CA PRO A 445 28.34 -31.46 1.34
C PRO A 445 29.14 -32.34 2.32
N ILE A 446 28.60 -32.50 3.53
CA ILE A 446 29.11 -33.36 4.58
C ILE A 446 27.94 -34.03 5.32
N LYS A 447 28.23 -35.16 5.98
CA LYS A 447 27.24 -35.89 6.79
C LYS A 447 27.71 -35.89 8.24
N VAL A 448 26.79 -35.61 9.15
CA VAL A 448 27.04 -35.63 10.60
C VAL A 448 26.09 -36.62 11.23
N CYS A 449 26.63 -37.69 11.82
CA CYS A 449 25.83 -38.71 12.51
C CYS A 449 25.86 -38.46 14.01
N VAL A 450 24.69 -38.45 14.65
CA VAL A 450 24.54 -38.22 16.09
C VAL A 450 23.71 -39.32 16.74
N SER A 451 24.08 -39.73 17.95
CA SER A 451 23.24 -40.62 18.78
C SER A 451 22.09 -39.84 19.44
N SER A 452 21.09 -40.55 19.99
CA SER A 452 20.03 -39.98 20.84
C SER A 452 20.49 -39.61 22.26
N LYS A 453 21.80 -39.51 22.49
CA LYS A 453 22.35 -38.96 23.74
C LYS A 453 22.39 -37.44 23.66
N PHE A 454 21.74 -36.72 24.56
CA PHE A 454 21.71 -35.25 24.56
C PHE A 454 22.23 -34.72 25.90
N LEU A 455 22.46 -33.41 25.97
CA LEU A 455 22.87 -32.78 27.22
C LEU A 455 21.72 -32.87 28.23
N ALA A 456 21.95 -33.55 29.35
CA ALA A 456 21.07 -33.54 30.51
C ALA A 456 21.63 -32.65 31.62
N GLY A 457 20.77 -31.95 32.34
CA GLY A 457 21.14 -31.26 33.58
C GLY A 457 21.38 -32.23 34.73
N GLN A 458 21.79 -31.72 35.89
CA GLN A 458 22.00 -32.55 37.09
C GLN A 458 20.72 -33.20 37.62
N SER A 459 19.55 -32.62 37.33
CA SER A 459 18.25 -33.18 37.69
C SER A 459 17.69 -34.08 36.60
N GLU A 460 18.55 -34.57 35.69
CA GLU A 460 18.22 -35.51 34.63
C GLU A 460 17.28 -34.96 33.53
N GLU A 461 17.04 -33.65 33.55
CA GLU A 461 16.21 -32.89 32.61
C GLU A 461 16.93 -32.58 31.30
N MET A 462 16.18 -32.43 30.20
CA MET A 462 16.77 -32.04 28.92
C MET A 462 17.33 -30.61 28.99
N PHE A 463 18.57 -30.44 28.55
CA PHE A 463 19.24 -29.13 28.52
C PHE A 463 19.26 -28.52 27.10
N CYS A 464 19.23 -29.39 26.08
CA CYS A 464 19.03 -29.06 24.67
C CYS A 464 17.62 -28.52 24.38
N CYS A 465 17.43 -27.93 23.21
CA CYS A 465 16.11 -27.53 22.73
C CYS A 465 15.16 -28.73 22.55
N THR A 466 13.86 -28.52 22.74
CA THR A 466 12.84 -29.58 22.67
C THR A 466 11.54 -29.10 22.05
N GLY A 467 10.63 -30.05 21.77
CA GLY A 467 9.23 -29.74 21.51
C GLY A 467 8.49 -29.27 22.78
N LYS A 468 7.24 -28.83 22.61
CA LYS A 468 6.40 -28.35 23.73
C LYS A 468 6.17 -29.36 24.85
N ASP A 469 6.28 -30.64 24.55
CA ASP A 469 6.13 -31.73 25.52
C ASP A 469 7.46 -32.10 26.19
N ASN A 470 8.49 -31.25 26.09
CA ASN A 470 9.85 -31.43 26.62
C ASN A 470 10.56 -32.69 26.09
N LYS A 471 10.15 -33.21 24.92
CA LYS A 471 10.80 -34.35 24.28
C LYS A 471 11.74 -33.90 23.17
N ALA A 472 12.75 -34.73 22.91
CA ALA A 472 13.66 -34.51 21.81
C ALA A 472 12.92 -34.63 20.46
N THR A 473 13.16 -33.68 19.57
CA THR A 473 12.55 -33.59 18.24
C THR A 473 13.62 -33.51 17.14
N TRP A 474 13.22 -33.26 15.90
CA TRP A 474 14.13 -32.89 14.82
C TRP A 474 15.04 -31.71 15.24
N ALA A 475 14.54 -30.73 15.99
CA ALA A 475 15.30 -29.56 16.38
C ALA A 475 16.45 -29.93 17.33
N THR A 476 16.21 -30.83 18.28
CA THR A 476 17.22 -31.37 19.20
C THR A 476 18.32 -32.12 18.45
N VAL A 477 17.94 -32.92 17.44
CA VAL A 477 18.90 -33.64 16.58
C VAL A 477 19.76 -32.67 15.78
N LEU A 478 19.17 -31.64 15.18
CA LEU A 478 19.92 -30.63 14.42
C LEU A 478 20.83 -29.80 15.33
N GLU A 479 20.36 -29.38 16.51
CA GLU A 479 21.18 -28.67 17.49
C GLU A 479 22.43 -29.48 17.87
N LYS A 480 22.28 -30.78 18.14
CA LYS A 480 23.41 -31.68 18.43
C LYS A 480 24.35 -31.81 17.23
N ALA A 481 23.82 -31.95 16.01
CA ALA A 481 24.65 -32.02 14.81
C ALA A 481 25.46 -30.74 14.61
N ILE A 482 24.89 -29.55 14.90
CA ILE A 482 25.58 -28.26 14.87
C ILE A 482 26.72 -28.23 15.90
N MET A 483 26.49 -28.69 17.13
CA MET A 483 27.53 -28.75 18.16
C MET A 483 28.72 -29.60 17.69
N LYS A 484 28.42 -30.79 17.14
CA LYS A 484 29.42 -31.71 16.64
C LYS A 484 30.18 -31.17 15.43
N TRP A 485 29.48 -30.54 14.49
CA TRP A 485 30.08 -29.85 13.35
C TRP A 485 31.02 -28.73 13.82
N ASN A 486 30.57 -27.94 14.78
CA ASN A 486 31.30 -26.78 15.26
C ASN A 486 32.53 -27.14 16.10
N TYR A 487 32.55 -28.32 16.73
CA TYR A 487 33.75 -28.86 17.38
C TYR A 487 34.91 -29.05 16.39
N ILE A 488 34.63 -29.51 15.16
CA ILE A 488 35.65 -29.70 14.12
C ILE A 488 36.09 -28.37 13.50
N PHE A 489 35.14 -27.50 13.15
CA PHE A 489 35.45 -26.33 12.33
C PHE A 489 35.65 -25.04 13.13
N ASN A 490 35.29 -25.04 14.41
CA ASN A 490 35.49 -23.96 15.38
C ASN A 490 35.03 -22.58 14.86
N VAL A 491 33.85 -22.53 14.24
CA VAL A 491 33.27 -21.27 13.73
C VAL A 491 32.77 -20.43 14.90
N ASN A 492 32.04 -21.05 15.82
CA ASN A 492 31.55 -20.47 17.06
C ASN A 492 32.33 -21.06 18.24
N LYS A 493 32.93 -20.25 19.11
CA LYS A 493 33.78 -20.78 20.19
C LYS A 493 33.01 -21.40 21.37
N ASN A 494 31.69 -21.22 21.43
CA ASN A 494 30.85 -21.85 22.44
C ASN A 494 29.45 -22.15 21.89
N THR A 495 28.77 -23.13 22.47
CA THR A 495 27.44 -23.57 22.04
C THR A 495 26.32 -22.62 22.46
N GLY A 496 26.57 -21.70 23.40
CA GLY A 496 25.60 -20.76 23.98
C GLY A 496 25.46 -19.43 23.25
N GLY A 497 26.00 -19.27 22.04
CA GLY A 497 26.04 -18.00 21.32
C GLY A 497 26.17 -18.14 19.81
N ILE A 498 25.53 -19.15 19.22
CA ILE A 498 25.55 -19.37 17.77
C ILE A 498 24.59 -18.36 17.11
N GLY A 499 25.13 -17.42 16.33
CA GLY A 499 24.36 -16.38 15.65
C GLY A 499 23.34 -16.94 14.65
N SER A 500 22.23 -16.24 14.45
CA SER A 500 21.13 -16.69 13.57
C SER A 500 21.60 -16.93 12.14
N GLU A 501 22.50 -16.08 11.66
CA GLU A 501 23.09 -16.13 10.32
C GLU A 501 24.12 -17.26 10.17
N HIS A 502 24.55 -17.89 11.27
CA HIS A 502 25.48 -19.03 11.26
C HIS A 502 24.78 -20.39 11.24
N VAL A 503 23.44 -20.44 11.22
CA VAL A 503 22.70 -21.69 11.38
C VAL A 503 22.16 -22.20 10.06
N PRO A 504 21.37 -21.42 9.29
CA PRO A 504 20.89 -21.88 7.98
C PRO A 504 21.98 -22.35 7.02
N PRO A 505 23.14 -21.66 6.86
CA PRO A 505 24.15 -22.05 5.87
C PRO A 505 24.66 -23.47 6.06
N LEU A 506 24.72 -23.93 7.32
CA LEU A 506 25.11 -25.31 7.66
C LEU A 506 24.24 -26.36 6.97
N PHE A 507 23.00 -26.04 6.62
CA PHE A 507 22.05 -26.93 5.98
C PHE A 507 21.72 -26.49 4.55
N THR A 508 21.75 -25.19 4.26
CA THR A 508 21.33 -24.62 2.97
C THR A 508 22.48 -24.39 2.00
N GLY A 509 23.73 -24.39 2.46
CA GLY A 509 24.92 -24.16 1.64
C GLY A 509 25.07 -22.71 1.15
N ASP A 510 24.23 -21.80 1.63
CA ASP A 510 24.23 -20.37 1.29
C ASP A 510 24.18 -19.58 2.60
N GLY A 511 25.19 -18.74 2.82
CA GLY A 511 25.22 -17.83 3.94
C GLY A 511 25.31 -16.38 3.57
N TYR A 512 24.75 -16.01 2.42
CA TYR A 512 24.39 -14.62 2.19
C TYR A 512 23.19 -14.23 3.06
N SER A 513 23.39 -13.17 3.83
CA SER A 513 22.38 -12.49 4.63
C SER A 513 22.71 -11.02 4.73
N PHE A 514 21.72 -10.25 5.18
CA PHE A 514 21.83 -8.83 5.49
C PHE A 514 20.84 -8.51 6.60
N GLY A 515 20.94 -7.31 7.17
CA GLY A 515 20.03 -6.87 8.21
C GLY A 515 19.74 -5.39 8.19
N PHE A 516 18.93 -4.98 9.16
CA PHE A 516 18.63 -3.59 9.45
C PHE A 516 18.72 -3.39 10.96
N ALA A 517 19.68 -2.57 11.40
CA ALA A 517 19.80 -2.23 12.80
C ALA A 517 18.52 -1.52 13.33
N PRO A 518 18.28 -1.57 14.66
CA PRO A 518 17.16 -0.88 15.29
C PRO A 518 17.05 0.59 14.91
N GLY A 519 15.85 1.03 14.54
CA GLY A 519 15.54 2.42 14.21
C GLY A 519 15.98 2.86 12.81
N ARG A 520 16.56 1.96 12.00
CA ARG A 520 16.92 2.25 10.59
C ARG A 520 15.70 2.36 9.68
N LEU A 521 14.70 1.53 9.94
CA LEU A 521 13.47 1.49 9.18
C LEU A 521 12.34 2.13 9.98
N THR A 522 11.49 2.90 9.29
CA THR A 522 10.17 3.25 9.83
C THR A 522 9.35 1.98 10.05
N ALA A 523 8.28 2.06 10.86
CA ALA A 523 7.40 0.91 11.12
C ALA A 523 6.89 0.25 9.81
N TRP A 524 6.55 1.09 8.83
CA TRP A 524 6.11 0.65 7.52
C TRP A 524 7.23 -0.02 6.70
N GLN A 525 8.41 0.62 6.59
CA GLN A 525 9.53 0.03 5.86
C GLN A 525 9.93 -1.32 6.47
N LEU A 526 9.86 -1.43 7.80
CA LEU A 526 10.12 -2.68 8.51
C LEU A 526 9.08 -3.74 8.15
N GLN A 527 7.79 -3.41 8.19
CA GLN A 527 6.73 -4.32 7.77
C GLN A 527 6.98 -4.83 6.34
N ARG A 528 7.27 -3.92 5.39
CA ARG A 528 7.60 -4.30 4.01
C ARG A 528 8.80 -5.23 3.94
N ALA A 529 9.89 -4.91 4.64
CA ALA A 529 11.11 -5.71 4.65
C ALA A 529 10.85 -7.15 5.15
N VAL A 530 10.10 -7.30 6.24
CA VAL A 530 9.78 -8.61 6.81
C VAL A 530 8.86 -9.40 5.89
N MET A 531 7.72 -8.82 5.48
CA MET A 531 6.71 -9.54 4.70
C MET A 531 7.24 -9.95 3.34
N THR A 532 7.91 -9.04 2.63
CA THR A 532 8.57 -9.34 1.34
C THR A 532 9.55 -10.50 1.48
N SER A 533 10.42 -10.44 2.48
CA SER A 533 11.44 -11.47 2.69
C SER A 533 10.80 -12.85 2.94
N LEU A 534 9.73 -12.91 3.74
CA LEU A 534 8.99 -14.16 3.95
C LEU A 534 8.33 -14.66 2.65
N MET A 535 7.74 -13.77 1.85
CA MET A 535 7.12 -14.10 0.56
C MET A 535 8.12 -14.67 -0.46
N GLU A 536 9.34 -14.11 -0.48
CA GLU A 536 10.45 -14.61 -1.29
C GLU A 536 10.96 -15.97 -0.81
N GLY A 537 10.59 -16.38 0.42
CA GLY A 537 11.04 -17.60 1.07
C GLY A 537 12.38 -17.43 1.77
N LYS A 538 12.79 -16.19 2.10
CA LYS A 538 13.95 -15.94 2.94
C LYS A 538 13.63 -16.30 4.39
N LEU A 539 14.66 -16.63 5.16
CA LEU A 539 14.54 -16.93 6.58
C LEU A 539 14.72 -15.63 7.35
N VAL A 540 13.70 -15.25 8.11
CA VAL A 540 13.66 -13.94 8.78
C VAL A 540 13.70 -14.11 10.29
N ILE A 541 14.76 -13.59 10.89
CA ILE A 541 15.04 -13.64 12.33
C ILE A 541 15.28 -12.21 12.80
N GLY A 542 14.97 -11.91 14.05
CA GLY A 542 15.26 -10.60 14.60
C GLY A 542 15.37 -10.63 16.11
N GLY A 543 15.45 -9.46 16.71
CA GLY A 543 15.48 -9.30 18.16
C GLY A 543 15.15 -7.87 18.55
N PHE A 544 14.96 -7.63 19.84
CA PHE A 544 14.70 -6.29 20.35
C PHE A 544 15.92 -5.73 21.07
N ASN A 545 16.22 -4.46 20.84
CA ASN A 545 17.21 -3.73 21.67
C ASN A 545 16.58 -3.09 22.93
N LYS A 546 15.25 -3.17 23.07
CA LYS A 546 14.49 -2.69 24.23
C LYS A 546 13.48 -3.74 24.70
N GLY A 547 13.48 -4.00 26.01
CA GLY A 547 12.65 -5.01 26.65
C GLY A 547 11.41 -4.40 27.30
N ASP A 548 10.50 -5.26 27.73
CA ASP A 548 9.31 -4.92 28.51
C ASP A 548 8.32 -3.96 27.81
N LEU A 549 8.39 -3.83 26.48
CA LEU A 549 7.32 -3.19 25.71
C LEU A 549 6.15 -4.17 25.57
N VAL A 550 4.95 -3.76 25.99
CA VAL A 550 3.75 -4.61 26.02
C VAL A 550 2.95 -4.45 24.73
N ALA A 551 2.55 -5.57 24.11
CA ALA A 551 1.70 -5.55 22.93
C ALA A 551 0.25 -5.17 23.32
N PRO A 552 -0.41 -4.24 22.58
CA PRO A 552 -1.78 -3.81 22.88
C PRO A 552 -2.83 -4.94 22.95
N ASP A 553 -2.62 -6.02 22.20
CA ASP A 553 -3.50 -7.20 22.16
C ASP A 553 -3.23 -8.22 23.29
N GLY A 554 -2.33 -7.88 24.22
CA GLY A 554 -1.87 -8.76 25.29
C GLY A 554 -1.15 -10.01 24.78
N SER A 555 -0.49 -9.99 23.61
CA SER A 555 0.31 -11.12 23.10
C SER A 555 1.62 -11.34 23.84
N GLY A 556 2.04 -10.36 24.63
CA GLY A 556 3.16 -10.48 25.55
C GLY A 556 3.97 -9.20 25.61
N LYS A 557 5.26 -9.35 25.92
CA LYS A 557 6.21 -8.23 25.99
C LYS A 557 7.56 -8.57 25.36
N THR A 558 8.25 -7.53 24.89
CA THR A 558 9.57 -7.68 24.27
C THR A 558 10.64 -8.13 25.28
N VAL A 559 11.65 -8.82 24.78
CA VAL A 559 12.82 -9.28 25.54
C VAL A 559 14.08 -8.87 24.77
N THR A 560 15.04 -8.24 25.46
CA THR A 560 16.30 -7.81 24.85
C THR A 560 17.34 -8.92 24.76
N ALA A 561 18.34 -8.71 23.91
CA ALA A 561 19.45 -9.64 23.71
C ALA A 561 18.96 -11.07 23.44
N HIS A 562 17.82 -11.18 22.75
CA HIS A 562 17.10 -12.42 22.51
C HIS A 562 16.62 -12.46 21.07
N ALA A 563 16.77 -13.60 20.42
CA ALA A 563 16.36 -13.79 19.04
C ALA A 563 14.90 -14.25 18.96
N TRP A 564 14.24 -13.92 17.85
CA TRP A 564 12.85 -14.20 17.57
C TRP A 564 12.69 -14.59 16.10
N THR A 565 11.81 -15.55 15.82
CA THR A 565 11.44 -15.91 14.44
C THR A 565 10.34 -14.96 13.95
N LEU A 566 10.52 -14.31 12.80
CA LEU A 566 9.48 -13.45 12.23
C LEU A 566 8.55 -14.25 11.33
N MET A 567 7.28 -13.86 11.31
CA MET A 567 6.19 -14.58 10.66
C MET A 567 5.02 -13.67 10.29
N PHE A 568 4.14 -14.13 9.41
CA PHE A 568 2.85 -13.47 9.18
C PHE A 568 2.02 -13.55 10.47
N SER A 569 1.35 -12.44 10.83
CA SER A 569 0.41 -12.41 11.96
C SER A 569 -0.97 -12.87 11.52
N ALA A 570 -1.66 -13.58 12.43
CA ALA A 570 -3.08 -13.90 12.26
C ALA A 570 -3.98 -12.69 12.59
N ASP A 571 -3.43 -11.65 13.21
CA ASP A 571 -4.11 -10.40 13.48
C ASP A 571 -3.88 -9.43 12.30
N PRO A 572 -4.91 -9.09 11.51
CA PRO A 572 -4.76 -8.22 10.35
C PRO A 572 -4.45 -6.75 10.71
N SER A 573 -4.55 -6.37 11.99
CA SER A 573 -4.14 -5.04 12.47
C SER A 573 -2.67 -4.97 12.90
N ALA A 574 -2.00 -6.12 13.07
CA ALA A 574 -0.58 -6.18 13.36
C ALA A 574 0.26 -6.01 12.09
N LEU A 575 1.45 -5.43 12.24
CA LEU A 575 2.44 -5.35 11.16
C LEU A 575 2.93 -6.75 10.79
N PHE A 576 3.28 -7.56 11.80
CA PHE A 576 3.71 -8.96 11.68
C PHE A 576 3.80 -9.62 13.06
N GLY A 577 4.03 -10.94 13.09
CA GLY A 577 4.27 -11.71 14.31
C GLY A 577 5.74 -12.00 14.54
N MET A 578 6.15 -12.11 15.81
CA MET A 578 7.47 -12.55 16.23
C MET A 578 7.32 -13.66 17.26
N ARG A 579 7.88 -14.85 17.01
CA ARG A 579 7.88 -15.98 17.96
C ARG A 579 9.13 -16.00 18.81
N ASN A 580 8.94 -15.96 20.12
CA ASN A 580 9.99 -16.18 21.09
C ASN A 580 10.38 -17.68 21.11
N PRO A 581 11.66 -18.05 20.97
CA PRO A 581 12.10 -19.45 21.01
C PRO A 581 11.93 -20.12 22.38
N TRP A 582 11.60 -19.42 23.46
CA TRP A 582 11.11 -20.07 24.69
C TRP A 582 9.70 -20.64 24.53
N GLY A 583 8.94 -20.06 23.60
CA GLY A 583 7.57 -20.43 23.30
C GLY A 583 6.60 -20.22 24.47
N LEU A 584 6.93 -19.29 25.38
CA LEU A 584 6.11 -18.92 26.52
C LEU A 584 5.35 -17.61 26.24
N CYS A 585 4.07 -17.59 26.63
CA CYS A 585 3.29 -16.36 26.75
C CYS A 585 2.91 -16.21 28.21
N TYR A 586 3.33 -15.10 28.84
CA TYR A 586 3.17 -14.87 30.28
C TYR A 586 1.70 -14.78 30.73
N ASP A 587 0.78 -14.55 29.79
CA ASP A 587 -0.65 -14.31 30.01
C ASP A 587 -1.58 -15.34 29.34
N ALA A 588 -1.10 -16.11 28.35
CA ALA A 588 -1.95 -16.92 27.48
C ALA A 588 -1.91 -18.45 27.76
N ASN A 589 -1.44 -18.90 28.93
CA ASN A 589 -1.25 -20.33 29.25
C ASN A 589 -0.49 -21.11 28.15
N GLY A 590 0.46 -20.44 27.49
CA GLY A 590 1.24 -21.01 26.39
C GLY A 590 0.52 -21.14 25.04
N LYS A 591 -0.81 -20.94 24.92
CA LYS A 591 -1.56 -21.19 23.67
C LYS A 591 -1.05 -20.45 22.43
N ARG A 592 -0.39 -19.31 22.62
CA ARG A 592 0.18 -18.48 21.56
C ARG A 592 1.60 -18.90 21.15
N ASP A 593 2.20 -19.91 21.81
CA ASP A 593 3.54 -20.42 21.50
C ASP A 593 4.63 -19.32 21.47
N GLY A 594 4.54 -18.34 22.37
CA GLY A 594 5.49 -17.23 22.43
C GLY A 594 5.38 -16.22 21.28
N VAL A 595 4.31 -16.28 20.46
CA VAL A 595 4.07 -15.31 19.39
C VAL A 595 3.58 -13.99 19.98
N LEU A 596 4.37 -12.95 19.73
CA LEU A 596 4.10 -11.54 20.02
C LEU A 596 3.70 -10.85 18.71
N ASN A 597 2.57 -10.15 18.70
CA ASN A 597 2.18 -9.30 17.58
C ASN A 597 2.86 -7.94 17.67
N VAL A 598 3.46 -7.51 16.56
CA VAL A 598 4.10 -6.20 16.45
C VAL A 598 3.10 -5.24 15.83
N PHE A 599 2.75 -4.20 16.58
CA PHE A 599 1.88 -3.12 16.12
C PHE A 599 2.72 -1.86 15.85
N GLU A 600 2.12 -0.87 15.20
CA GLU A 600 2.69 0.47 15.16
C GLU A 600 2.86 1.04 16.57
N GLY A 601 3.84 1.95 16.72
CA GLY A 601 4.20 2.54 18.00
C GLY A 601 5.66 2.32 18.34
N GLN A 602 5.95 1.93 19.59
CA GLN A 602 7.33 1.88 20.11
C GLN A 602 8.11 0.62 19.72
N MET A 603 7.44 -0.50 19.39
CA MET A 603 8.15 -1.76 19.12
C MET A 603 8.98 -1.72 17.82
N PRO A 604 8.46 -1.25 16.67
CA PRO A 604 9.17 -1.37 15.40
C PRO A 604 10.57 -0.75 15.40
N SER A 605 10.74 0.42 16.02
CA SER A 605 12.04 1.11 16.07
C SER A 605 13.09 0.42 16.95
N THR A 606 12.71 -0.64 17.67
CA THR A 606 13.61 -1.39 18.55
C THR A 606 14.08 -2.71 17.96
N ILE A 607 13.55 -3.09 16.79
CA ILE A 607 13.80 -4.38 16.15
C ILE A 607 15.11 -4.34 15.37
N ASP A 608 16.02 -5.27 15.70
CA ASP A 608 17.14 -5.67 14.84
C ASP A 608 16.65 -6.77 13.90
N LEU A 609 16.70 -6.54 12.59
CA LEU A 609 16.21 -7.48 11.58
C LEU A 609 17.38 -8.18 10.88
N ARG A 610 17.28 -9.49 10.71
CA ARG A 610 18.23 -10.33 9.95
C ARG A 610 17.47 -11.18 8.92
N ILE A 611 17.86 -11.06 7.66
CA ILE A 611 17.25 -11.71 6.51
C ILE A 611 18.29 -12.60 5.86
N ILE A 612 18.03 -13.90 5.82
CA ILE A 612 18.98 -14.93 5.40
C ILE A 612 18.46 -15.64 4.16
N ASN A 613 19.34 -15.85 3.17
CA ASN A 613 18.98 -16.58 1.97
C ASN A 613 18.68 -18.07 2.28
N PRO A 614 17.72 -18.67 1.57
CA PRO A 614 17.33 -20.05 1.79
C PRO A 614 18.27 -21.09 1.18
N GLY A 615 19.22 -20.69 0.33
CA GLY A 615 20.10 -21.61 -0.40
C GLY A 615 19.36 -22.75 -1.07
N ILE A 616 19.86 -23.98 -0.91
CA ILE A 616 19.24 -25.17 -1.54
C ILE A 616 17.82 -25.48 -1.02
N ALA A 617 17.39 -24.92 0.12
CA ALA A 617 16.02 -25.11 0.62
C ALA A 617 14.97 -24.49 -0.32
N ALA A 618 15.35 -23.47 -1.11
CA ALA A 618 14.46 -22.90 -2.13
C ALA A 618 13.99 -23.93 -3.17
N ASN A 619 14.73 -25.04 -3.36
CA ASN A 619 14.37 -26.09 -4.31
C ASN A 619 13.26 -27.01 -3.79
N SER A 620 13.00 -27.07 -2.49
CA SER A 620 11.92 -27.87 -1.90
C SER A 620 10.61 -27.09 -1.75
N LYS A 621 10.45 -26.00 -2.52
CA LYS A 621 9.31 -25.07 -2.40
C LYS A 621 8.03 -25.72 -2.95
N GLU A 622 7.33 -26.48 -2.12
CA GLU A 622 5.87 -26.47 -2.17
C GLU A 622 5.41 -25.11 -1.64
N GLY A 623 5.40 -24.08 -2.50
CA GLY A 623 4.86 -22.74 -2.23
C GLY A 623 5.02 -22.23 -0.79
N GLY A 624 6.15 -21.58 -0.49
CA GLY A 624 6.48 -21.02 0.84
C GLY A 624 5.27 -20.45 1.58
N VAL A 625 5.17 -20.73 2.88
CA VAL A 625 3.98 -20.46 3.68
C VAL A 625 3.68 -18.96 3.73
N PHE A 626 2.67 -18.52 2.96
CA PHE A 626 2.08 -17.17 3.03
C PHE A 626 1.03 -17.05 4.14
N GLU A 627 0.78 -18.13 4.86
CA GLU A 627 -0.22 -18.17 5.93
C GLU A 627 0.40 -17.70 7.25
N PRO A 628 -0.40 -17.07 8.12
CA PRO A 628 -0.01 -16.88 9.51
C PRO A 628 0.42 -18.19 10.17
N TYR A 629 1.34 -18.09 11.13
CA TYR A 629 1.66 -19.24 11.96
C TYR A 629 0.51 -19.49 12.95
N TYR A 630 -0.11 -20.65 12.86
CA TYR A 630 -1.10 -21.13 13.82
C TYR A 630 -0.46 -22.20 14.71
N PRO A 631 -0.19 -21.89 15.99
CA PRO A 631 0.38 -22.87 16.91
C PRO A 631 -0.50 -24.13 17.02
N PRO A 632 0.09 -25.33 17.01
CA PRO A 632 -0.68 -26.55 17.24
C PRO A 632 -1.22 -26.58 18.68
N ASN A 633 -2.35 -27.27 18.88
CA ASN A 633 -2.86 -27.52 20.23
C ASN A 633 -1.94 -28.52 20.96
N TYR A 634 -1.58 -28.23 22.20
CA TYR A 634 -0.84 -29.13 23.07
C TYR A 634 -1.35 -29.07 24.51
N ALA A 635 -1.20 -30.16 25.27
CA ALA A 635 -1.48 -30.16 26.69
C ALA A 635 -0.40 -29.33 27.41
N PRO A 636 -0.75 -28.23 28.10
CA PRO A 636 0.25 -27.40 28.76
C PRO A 636 0.94 -28.21 29.88
N GLN A 637 2.25 -28.42 29.76
CA GLN A 637 3.12 -28.79 30.87
C GLN A 637 4.03 -27.60 31.21
N GLU A 638 4.50 -27.52 32.45
CA GLU A 638 5.47 -26.50 32.85
C GLU A 638 6.78 -26.70 32.08
N VAL A 639 6.96 -25.95 31.01
CA VAL A 639 8.27 -25.77 30.38
C VAL A 639 8.95 -24.61 31.13
N ARG A 640 9.95 -24.93 31.96
CA ARG A 640 10.80 -23.95 32.64
C ARG A 640 12.24 -24.40 32.56
N ILE A 641 13.11 -23.55 32.00
CA ILE A 641 14.25 -22.94 32.71
C ILE A 641 14.47 -21.56 32.05
N THR A 642 14.23 -20.46 32.76
CA THR A 642 14.83 -19.16 32.39
C THR A 642 16.34 -19.35 32.49
N PRO A 643 17.15 -19.07 31.45
CA PRO A 643 18.60 -19.22 31.56
C PRO A 643 19.10 -18.51 32.80
N VAL A 644 19.89 -19.20 33.63
CA VAL A 644 20.42 -18.61 34.87
C VAL A 644 21.30 -17.43 34.47
N SER A 645 20.87 -16.20 34.76
CA SER A 645 21.75 -15.04 34.61
C SER A 645 22.84 -15.15 35.69
N ARG A 646 24.02 -15.63 35.33
CA ARG A 646 25.21 -15.33 36.13
C ARG A 646 25.68 -13.95 35.72
N THR A 647 25.38 -12.96 36.56
CA THR A 647 26.19 -11.74 36.67
C THR A 647 27.66 -12.17 36.75
N LYS A 648 28.47 -11.75 35.79
CA LYS A 648 29.91 -11.63 35.98
C LYS A 648 30.24 -10.16 36.20
#